data_AF-A0A8T2WG30-F1
#
_entry.id   AF-A0A8T2WG30-F1
#
_cell.length_a   1.000
_cell.length_b   1.000
_cell.length_c   1.000
_cell.angle_alpha   90.00
_cell.angle_beta   90.00
_cell.angle_gamma   90.00
#
_symmetry.space_group_name_H-M   'P 1'
#
loop_
_entity.id
_entity.type
_entity.pdbx_description
1 polymer ?
#
loop_
_entity_poly.entity_id
_entity_poly.type
_entity_poly.pdbx_seq_one_letter_code
_entity_poly.pdbx_strand_id
1 'polypeptide(L)'
;MRILFLSIEFSIGTFSGNGIYAISQVRALRGLGHEVLVICGRPAALSPPTADTDASLFSVPLPVWNRLDVGCSWKEYALGCGAPSIVNAVVNFEADVVLGVDWHSYQAYLNVHEALVADFYYQKSASSSFPLKINIPPYVCSNYRVYLRSLSPNDTDFQIMKKLEGDSLLHGICSTVLSASDQNFVEKNYYISDHLPPPLHVILPALRADLAAIPLPHITQERKYLLCCVRASSEKEPHRFINLICELEKRNFFNKNGIIPLLAGAGWKVTSSSVGAYSPDQEQQQEPLKTTSTTSLTPTEKYVLELREQIKTYVPCCQVIEHFLGPIEMAQIYFQTVLNVHPPLYDAFGMTCCEAASQMAPSLVAGKGHIGATDLLSEEREEIFVTDMEDSIENLADTVEKIIQNREKLKKVGETAAAAVRKWSEKANAAAVIRVLIDSLDSYSNSSSSRNALEVQSQEASKKTPTEPVLPSACPFYTLPRRGGVDVLVPHTRTSNSTNKVQADKLMYKYFEENYLATNTPVIFSGIATKWLVTKDFFDSSTGSIDIENLERKFGGSSVVATDTAFRHRGEGPCKEMSVAEYCHWWREHHRTGNRDGDNDLEKKVDQEKLEVEHVWYLKDWHFVKDASLGSKHEEKEDSKDFRYYQIPTYFSDDWLNEWYDHLACTTAFNGIETEDNITPATTTTTTTTTRTRKTSSSTSDYRFVYLGPRGSSTPLHTDVLHSHSWSANIAGRKLWRVLPAEYAHLVQDKTTGMSHPYDFYPSDIQEGRNERVVVLRDSNGTICLENPRTGEHSTTKNTAKNSNRQYSTIATPFPDINTRFPGLQQAQHHILEIIGYPGEAIFIPSGWYHTVLNLDDCLSINHNWISTHSVMSSWRYLRKERTRAENLIEDCRELNGVAEFEKLVQRNVEMNAGLGFSRFGAMVRYIAEKAAGKNGKEEEELDFDRLTAAGRVLSELLEEQEKVFLLDPGDRRNDTGSEMEEEKEEEKNAREALESDIRLNKKCLELISVKTL
;
A
#
# COMPACT_ATOMS: atom_id res chain seq x y z
N MET A 1 31.68 -15.24 12.30
CA MET A 1 30.48 -15.02 11.45
C MET A 1 30.69 -13.77 10.63
N ARG A 2 30.14 -13.75 9.43
CA ARG A 2 30.05 -12.62 8.52
C ARG A 2 28.63 -12.03 8.63
N ILE A 3 28.52 -10.79 9.08
CA ILE A 3 27.24 -10.17 9.42
C ILE A 3 26.99 -9.01 8.46
N LEU A 4 25.87 -9.04 7.75
CA LEU A 4 25.39 -7.88 6.99
C LEU A 4 24.56 -7.00 7.93
N PHE A 5 24.99 -5.77 8.14
CA PHE A 5 24.37 -4.83 9.08
C PHE A 5 23.64 -3.72 8.31
N LEU A 6 22.32 -3.60 8.52
CA LEU A 6 21.47 -2.61 7.84
C LEU A 6 20.94 -1.59 8.84
N SER A 7 21.34 -0.33 8.73
CA SER A 7 20.82 0.77 9.56
C SER A 7 20.84 2.08 8.81
N ILE A 8 19.77 2.90 8.86
CA ILE A 8 19.81 4.26 8.30
C ILE A 8 20.89 5.10 9.00
N GLU A 9 20.98 5.00 10.32
CA GLU A 9 21.90 5.80 11.13
C GLU A 9 23.11 4.96 11.57
N PHE A 10 24.33 5.40 11.21
CA PHE A 10 25.56 4.71 11.61
C PHE A 10 26.71 5.69 11.84
N SER A 11 27.48 6.10 10.82
CA SER A 11 28.75 6.82 11.01
C SER A 11 28.71 8.30 10.62
N ILE A 12 27.98 8.67 9.55
CA ILE A 12 27.98 10.04 9.03
C ILE A 12 26.74 10.78 9.53
N GLY A 13 26.94 11.80 10.35
CA GLY A 13 25.87 12.71 10.79
C GLY A 13 24.88 12.08 11.77
N THR A 14 25.33 11.23 12.69
CA THR A 14 24.49 10.66 13.77
C THR A 14 23.79 11.75 14.58
N PHE A 15 22.50 11.55 14.84
CA PHE A 15 21.58 12.49 15.47
C PHE A 15 20.70 11.86 16.56
N SER A 16 20.85 10.55 16.82
CA SER A 16 20.08 9.81 17.81
C SER A 16 20.92 8.75 18.54
N GLY A 17 20.34 8.15 19.58
CA GLY A 17 20.94 7.02 20.29
C GLY A 17 21.08 5.78 19.42
N ASN A 18 20.26 5.63 18.36
CA ASN A 18 20.29 4.46 17.48
C ASN A 18 21.60 4.40 16.71
N GLY A 19 22.04 5.51 16.11
CA GLY A 19 23.34 5.60 15.44
C GLY A 19 24.51 5.32 16.37
N ILE A 20 24.50 5.91 17.58
CA ILE A 20 25.55 5.67 18.59
C ILE A 20 25.63 4.19 18.99
N TYR A 21 24.48 3.56 19.23
CA TYR A 21 24.44 2.14 19.58
C TYR A 21 24.80 1.25 18.39
N ALA A 22 24.43 1.59 17.16
CA ALA A 22 24.84 0.88 15.96
C ALA A 22 26.37 0.89 15.79
N ILE A 23 27.04 2.04 15.94
CA ILE A 23 28.51 2.14 15.93
C ILE A 23 29.12 1.24 17.01
N SER A 24 28.61 1.36 18.23
CA SER A 24 29.06 0.58 19.40
C SER A 24 28.96 -0.93 19.13
N GLN A 25 27.82 -1.38 18.62
CA GLN A 25 27.54 -2.80 18.37
C GLN A 25 28.44 -3.35 17.25
N VAL A 26 28.56 -2.65 16.11
CA VAL A 26 29.44 -3.08 15.00
C VAL A 26 30.90 -3.14 15.45
N ARG A 27 31.37 -2.12 16.18
CA ARG A 27 32.73 -2.10 16.74
C ARG A 27 32.98 -3.31 17.65
N ALA A 28 32.03 -3.64 18.51
CA ALA A 28 32.16 -4.74 19.45
C ALA A 28 32.09 -6.12 18.79
N LEU A 29 31.22 -6.30 17.78
CA LEU A 29 31.17 -7.49 16.94
C LEU A 29 32.51 -7.72 16.22
N ARG A 30 33.07 -6.67 15.60
CA ARG A 30 34.41 -6.72 15.00
C ARG A 30 35.50 -7.03 16.03
N GLY A 31 35.41 -6.44 17.23
CA GLY A 31 36.33 -6.71 18.34
C GLY A 31 36.28 -8.15 18.87
N LEU A 32 35.18 -8.87 18.66
CA LEU A 32 35.06 -10.31 18.94
C LEU A 32 35.58 -11.21 17.80
N GLY A 33 36.05 -10.63 16.70
CA GLY A 33 36.56 -11.36 15.54
C GLY A 33 35.51 -11.72 14.50
N HIS A 34 34.32 -11.10 14.55
CA HIS A 34 33.31 -11.24 13.50
C HIS A 34 33.57 -10.22 12.39
N GLU A 35 33.26 -10.59 11.16
CA GLU A 35 33.33 -9.69 10.02
C GLU A 35 31.97 -9.02 9.88
N VAL A 36 31.94 -7.71 9.64
CA VAL A 36 30.69 -6.95 9.54
C VAL A 36 30.74 -6.01 8.35
N LEU A 37 29.84 -6.22 7.39
CA LEU A 37 29.59 -5.32 6.26
C LEU A 37 28.41 -4.42 6.61
N VAL A 38 28.62 -3.10 6.60
CA VAL A 38 27.58 -2.12 6.97
C VAL A 38 27.04 -1.43 5.73
N ILE A 39 25.72 -1.38 5.60
CA ILE A 39 25.03 -0.52 4.64
C ILE A 39 24.22 0.50 5.44
N CYS A 40 24.51 1.79 5.27
CA CYS A 40 23.84 2.85 6.00
C CYS A 40 23.35 4.02 5.16
N GLY A 41 22.54 4.90 5.75
CA GLY A 41 22.18 6.17 5.15
C GLY A 41 23.28 7.22 5.32
N ARG A 42 23.21 8.29 4.53
CA ARG A 42 23.94 9.54 4.74
C ARG A 42 23.11 10.74 4.26
N PRO A 43 23.34 11.96 4.79
CA PRO A 43 22.71 13.15 4.24
C PRO A 43 23.11 13.34 2.75
N ALA A 44 22.13 13.57 1.87
CA ALA A 44 22.39 13.81 0.45
C ALA A 44 23.24 15.08 0.21
N ALA A 45 23.13 16.08 1.08
CA ALA A 45 23.86 17.34 1.00
C ALA A 45 25.37 17.21 1.29
N LEU A 46 25.79 16.14 1.95
CA LEU A 46 27.20 15.88 2.17
C LEU A 46 27.78 15.18 0.96
N SER A 47 28.96 15.65 0.51
CA SER A 47 29.73 14.95 -0.51
C SER A 47 29.97 13.50 -0.06
N PRO A 48 29.99 12.51 -0.98
CA PRO A 48 30.37 11.16 -0.62
C PRO A 48 31.72 11.22 0.12
N PRO A 49 31.91 10.47 1.22
CA PRO A 49 33.19 10.44 1.90
C PRO A 49 34.29 10.18 0.86
N THR A 50 35.39 10.94 0.92
CA THR A 50 36.57 10.68 0.10
C THR A 50 36.97 9.23 0.30
N ALA A 51 36.68 8.39 -0.71
CA ALA A 51 36.86 6.93 -0.74
C ALA A 51 37.18 6.35 0.65
N ASP A 52 36.13 6.04 1.41
CA ASP A 52 36.27 5.45 2.73
C ASP A 52 37.25 4.28 2.62
N THR A 53 38.35 4.34 3.37
CA THR A 53 39.41 3.31 3.35
C THR A 53 38.93 1.96 3.90
N ASP A 54 37.68 1.88 4.36
CA ASP A 54 37.04 0.68 4.87
C ASP A 54 36.13 0.07 3.79
N ALA A 55 36.60 -0.99 3.12
CA ALA A 55 35.84 -1.75 2.11
C ALA A 55 34.56 -2.43 2.66
N SER A 56 34.28 -2.27 3.96
CA SER A 56 33.14 -2.87 4.66
C SER A 56 32.06 -1.87 5.08
N LEU A 57 32.05 -0.65 4.51
CA LEU A 57 31.01 0.37 4.75
C LEU A 57 30.49 0.97 3.44
N PHE A 58 29.17 0.96 3.28
CA PHE A 58 28.46 1.54 2.14
C PHE A 58 27.40 2.53 2.60
N SER A 59 27.33 3.70 1.98
CA SER A 59 26.40 4.77 2.36
C SER A 59 25.45 5.16 1.22
N VAL A 60 24.15 5.17 1.49
CA VAL A 60 23.08 5.57 0.58
C VAL A 60 22.72 7.04 0.83
N PRO A 61 22.74 7.94 -0.18
CA PRO A 61 22.33 9.32 -0.01
C PRO A 61 20.82 9.45 0.23
N LEU A 62 20.45 10.12 1.32
CA LEU A 62 19.06 10.30 1.73
C LEU A 62 18.65 11.78 1.70
N PRO A 63 17.51 12.13 1.08
CA PRO A 63 17.04 13.51 0.98
C PRO A 63 16.53 14.07 2.32
N VAL A 64 15.95 13.22 3.18
CA VAL A 64 15.52 13.58 4.53
C VAL A 64 16.50 12.99 5.54
N TRP A 65 17.03 13.84 6.41
CA TRP A 65 17.95 13.47 7.49
C TRP A 65 17.44 13.96 8.85
N ASN A 66 17.99 13.47 9.96
CA ASN A 66 17.61 13.80 11.34
C ASN A 66 16.21 13.33 11.80
N ARG A 67 15.60 12.38 11.09
CA ARG A 67 14.31 11.76 11.45
C ARG A 67 14.37 10.24 11.29
N LEU A 68 13.65 9.52 12.14
CA LEU A 68 13.47 8.06 12.09
C LEU A 68 12.00 7.66 12.26
N ASP A 69 11.07 8.56 11.90
CA ASP A 69 9.62 8.31 11.87
C ASP A 69 9.16 7.87 10.46
N VAL A 70 7.84 7.71 10.26
CA VAL A 70 7.27 7.32 8.95
C VAL A 70 7.70 8.27 7.82
N GLY A 71 8.01 9.53 8.14
CA GLY A 71 8.46 10.58 7.21
C GLY A 71 9.97 10.65 6.99
N CYS A 72 10.75 9.68 7.46
CA CYS A 72 12.17 9.55 7.13
C CYS A 72 12.38 8.92 5.73
N SER A 73 13.60 9.00 5.19
CA SER A 73 13.94 8.48 3.85
C SER A 73 14.19 6.96 3.81
N TRP A 74 13.32 6.18 4.45
CA TRP A 74 13.46 4.72 4.52
C TRP A 74 13.25 4.03 3.17
N LYS A 75 12.41 4.61 2.29
CA LYS A 75 12.17 4.07 0.94
C LYS A 75 13.39 4.26 0.05
N GLU A 76 13.97 5.46 0.06
CA GLU A 76 15.21 5.78 -0.66
C GLU A 76 16.37 4.94 -0.13
N TYR A 77 16.45 4.75 1.19
CA TYR A 77 17.42 3.86 1.81
C TYR A 77 17.27 2.42 1.29
N ALA A 78 16.06 1.87 1.31
CA ALA A 78 15.80 0.51 0.87
C ALA A 78 16.14 0.30 -0.62
N LEU A 79 15.73 1.21 -1.49
CA LEU A 79 16.06 1.18 -2.91
C LEU A 79 17.58 1.28 -3.13
N GLY A 80 18.24 2.19 -2.41
CA GLY A 80 19.68 2.37 -2.52
C GLY A 80 20.49 1.15 -2.08
N CYS A 81 20.03 0.40 -1.08
CA CYS A 81 20.66 -0.86 -0.66
C CYS A 81 20.68 -1.91 -1.78
N GLY A 82 19.72 -1.86 -2.72
CA GLY A 82 19.70 -2.72 -3.91
C GLY A 82 20.61 -2.27 -5.06
N ALA A 83 21.39 -1.20 -4.89
CA ALA A 83 22.27 -0.70 -5.94
C ALA A 83 23.36 -1.74 -6.32
N PRO A 84 23.70 -1.91 -7.62
CA PRO A 84 24.64 -2.94 -8.08
C PRO A 84 26.00 -2.92 -7.36
N SER A 85 26.53 -1.74 -7.01
CA SER A 85 27.79 -1.62 -6.28
C SER A 85 27.73 -2.23 -4.88
N ILE A 86 26.60 -2.04 -4.18
CA ILE A 86 26.36 -2.58 -2.84
C ILE A 86 26.09 -4.09 -2.93
N VAL A 87 25.24 -4.50 -3.87
CA VAL A 87 24.90 -5.92 -4.08
C VAL A 87 26.15 -6.73 -4.39
N ASN A 88 27.03 -6.25 -5.27
CA ASN A 88 28.31 -6.89 -5.55
C ASN A 88 29.19 -7.03 -4.30
N ALA A 89 29.19 -6.02 -3.42
CA ALA A 89 29.91 -6.11 -2.16
C ALA A 89 29.31 -7.17 -1.23
N VAL A 90 27.97 -7.27 -1.16
CA VAL A 90 27.25 -8.28 -0.38
C VAL A 90 27.54 -9.69 -0.92
N VAL A 91 27.52 -9.89 -2.25
CA VAL A 91 27.88 -11.18 -2.88
C VAL A 91 29.29 -11.60 -2.47
N ASN A 92 30.27 -10.69 -2.60
CA ASN A 92 31.66 -10.98 -2.24
C ASN A 92 31.86 -11.23 -0.74
N PHE A 93 31.03 -10.60 0.08
CA PHE A 93 31.09 -10.75 1.52
C PHE A 93 30.48 -12.06 2.03
N GLU A 94 29.51 -12.62 1.30
CA GLU A 94 28.84 -13.89 1.62
C GLU A 94 28.36 -13.97 3.08
N ALA A 95 27.54 -13.01 3.51
CA ALA A 95 27.06 -12.97 4.89
C ALA A 95 26.42 -14.29 5.36
N ASP A 96 26.63 -14.62 6.63
CA ASP A 96 25.98 -15.73 7.32
C ASP A 96 24.58 -15.34 7.82
N VAL A 97 24.36 -14.05 8.11
CA VAL A 97 23.12 -13.50 8.67
C VAL A 97 23.02 -12.00 8.39
N VAL A 98 21.79 -11.49 8.27
CA VAL A 98 21.48 -10.06 8.19
C VAL A 98 20.95 -9.59 9.54
N LEU A 99 21.59 -8.57 10.10
CA LEU A 99 21.14 -7.87 11.30
C LEU A 99 20.57 -6.51 10.88
N GLY A 100 19.24 -6.42 10.81
CA GLY A 100 18.52 -5.21 10.45
C GLY A 100 18.13 -4.39 11.67
N VAL A 101 18.52 -3.12 11.71
CA VAL A 101 18.14 -2.19 12.77
C VAL A 101 16.77 -1.60 12.47
N ASP A 102 15.85 -1.73 13.43
CA ASP A 102 14.49 -1.18 13.41
C ASP A 102 13.66 -1.56 12.16
N TRP A 103 12.43 -1.04 12.10
CA TRP A 103 11.44 -1.33 11.06
C TRP A 103 11.89 -1.01 9.63
N HIS A 104 12.76 0.00 9.45
CA HIS A 104 13.19 0.46 8.13
C HIS A 104 14.14 -0.51 7.41
N SER A 105 14.74 -1.45 8.15
CA SER A 105 15.76 -2.36 7.60
C SER A 105 15.18 -3.55 6.83
N TYR A 106 13.94 -3.95 7.11
CA TYR A 106 13.33 -5.11 6.44
C TYR A 106 13.12 -4.87 4.93
N GLN A 107 12.62 -3.70 4.54
CA GLN A 107 12.48 -3.38 3.11
C GLN A 107 13.85 -3.26 2.42
N ALA A 108 14.88 -2.78 3.14
CA ALA A 108 16.25 -2.76 2.62
C ALA A 108 16.78 -4.18 2.41
N TYR A 109 16.53 -5.08 3.36
CA TYR A 109 16.84 -6.51 3.23
C TYR A 109 16.16 -7.12 2.02
N LEU A 110 14.86 -6.85 1.79
CA LEU A 110 14.14 -7.36 0.62
C LEU A 110 14.76 -6.89 -0.70
N ASN A 111 15.16 -5.62 -0.80
CA ASN A 111 15.82 -5.11 -2.01
C ASN A 111 17.21 -5.74 -2.25
N VAL A 112 17.99 -5.94 -1.19
CA VAL A 112 19.27 -6.67 -1.28
C VAL A 112 19.02 -8.11 -1.70
N HIS A 113 18.07 -8.79 -1.08
CA HIS A 113 17.68 -10.16 -1.39
C HIS A 113 17.27 -10.32 -2.86
N GLU A 114 16.36 -9.48 -3.35
CA GLU A 114 15.90 -9.52 -4.75
C GLU A 114 17.05 -9.29 -5.74
N ALA A 115 17.95 -8.37 -5.44
CA ALA A 115 19.12 -8.11 -6.29
C ALA A 115 20.14 -9.27 -6.27
N LEU A 116 20.39 -9.90 -5.11
CA LEU A 116 21.22 -11.11 -5.00
C LEU A 116 20.63 -12.27 -5.81
N VAL A 117 19.32 -12.45 -5.71
CA VAL A 117 18.59 -13.44 -6.51
C VAL A 117 18.78 -13.12 -7.98
N ALA A 118 18.54 -11.88 -8.43
CA ALA A 118 18.70 -11.49 -9.82
C ALA A 118 20.13 -11.70 -10.36
N ASP A 119 21.17 -11.31 -9.62
CA ASP A 119 22.57 -11.43 -10.01
C ASP A 119 23.02 -12.88 -10.21
N PHE A 120 22.73 -13.79 -9.26
CA PHE A 120 23.03 -15.23 -9.40
C PHE A 120 22.49 -15.80 -10.71
N TYR A 121 21.29 -15.37 -11.02
CA TYR A 121 20.48 -15.89 -12.07
C TYR A 121 20.90 -15.28 -13.43
N TYR A 122 21.44 -14.06 -13.44
CA TYR A 122 22.18 -13.48 -14.57
C TYR A 122 23.49 -14.23 -14.81
N GLN A 123 24.32 -14.45 -13.78
CA GLN A 123 25.61 -15.14 -13.90
C GLN A 123 25.46 -16.61 -14.35
N LYS A 124 24.42 -17.33 -13.90
CA LYS A 124 24.08 -18.69 -14.36
C LYS A 124 23.79 -18.75 -15.87
N SER A 125 23.27 -17.68 -16.47
CA SER A 125 23.02 -17.62 -17.91
C SER A 125 24.28 -17.34 -18.73
N ALA A 126 25.32 -16.79 -18.09
CA ALA A 126 26.57 -16.36 -18.73
C ALA A 126 27.71 -17.39 -18.64
N SER A 127 27.64 -18.40 -17.76
CA SER A 127 28.69 -19.42 -17.60
C SER A 127 28.13 -20.81 -17.28
N SER A 128 28.63 -21.83 -17.97
CA SER A 128 28.23 -23.25 -17.84
C SER A 128 28.83 -23.99 -16.64
N SER A 129 29.56 -23.29 -15.75
CA SER A 129 30.35 -23.90 -14.68
C SER A 129 30.23 -23.18 -13.32
N PHE A 130 29.02 -22.77 -12.95
CA PHE A 130 28.78 -22.10 -11.65
C PHE A 130 28.22 -23.02 -10.55
N PRO A 131 28.63 -22.81 -9.28
CA PRO A 131 28.13 -23.57 -8.14
C PRO A 131 26.61 -23.40 -7.93
N LEU A 132 25.96 -24.48 -7.51
CA LEU A 132 24.51 -24.69 -7.47
C LEU A 132 23.76 -23.98 -6.33
N LYS A 133 24.35 -23.04 -5.58
CA LYS A 133 23.75 -22.50 -4.34
C LYS A 133 24.00 -20.99 -4.15
N ILE A 134 22.93 -20.20 -4.09
CA ILE A 134 22.98 -18.82 -3.55
C ILE A 134 22.99 -18.94 -2.03
N ASN A 135 23.95 -18.30 -1.37
CA ASN A 135 23.86 -18.07 0.08
C ASN A 135 23.02 -16.81 0.33
N ILE A 136 21.73 -16.99 0.65
CA ILE A 136 20.86 -15.89 1.08
C ILE A 136 20.87 -15.88 2.61
N PRO A 137 21.50 -14.89 3.25
CA PRO A 137 21.55 -14.82 4.70
C PRO A 137 20.15 -14.59 5.29
N PRO A 138 19.74 -15.32 6.35
CA PRO A 138 18.48 -15.07 7.03
C PRO A 138 18.47 -13.71 7.73
N TYR A 139 17.28 -13.13 7.85
CA TYR A 139 17.06 -11.81 8.44
C TYR A 139 16.74 -11.88 9.93
N VAL A 140 17.37 -11.01 10.72
CA VAL A 140 17.11 -10.79 12.14
C VAL A 140 16.77 -9.33 12.36
N CYS A 141 15.62 -9.08 12.99
CA CYS A 141 15.19 -7.74 13.36
C CYS A 141 15.79 -7.34 14.71
N SER A 142 16.49 -6.21 14.77
CA SER A 142 17.01 -5.62 15.99
C SER A 142 16.32 -4.28 16.25
N ASN A 143 15.22 -4.33 17.01
CA ASN A 143 14.51 -3.13 17.42
C ASN A 143 15.28 -2.40 18.52
N TYR A 144 15.88 -1.28 18.16
CA TYR A 144 16.45 -0.32 19.10
C TYR A 144 15.36 0.56 19.73
N ARG A 145 14.20 0.62 19.10
CA ARG A 145 12.99 1.23 19.66
C ARG A 145 11.76 0.52 19.11
N VAL A 146 10.73 0.36 19.94
CA VAL A 146 9.38 0.04 19.48
C VAL A 146 8.67 1.36 19.17
N TYR A 147 8.55 1.70 17.89
CA TYR A 147 8.05 2.99 17.42
C TYR A 147 6.54 3.12 17.59
N LEU A 148 5.79 2.02 17.47
CA LEU A 148 4.34 2.06 17.65
C LEU A 148 3.93 2.57 19.04
N ARG A 149 4.76 2.33 20.07
CA ARG A 149 4.54 2.83 21.45
C ARG A 149 4.46 4.35 21.56
N SER A 150 5.06 5.06 20.61
CA SER A 150 5.13 6.53 20.62
C SER A 150 4.02 7.17 19.80
N LEU A 151 3.11 6.38 19.23
CA LEU A 151 2.00 6.83 18.40
C LEU A 151 0.66 6.50 19.09
N SER A 152 -0.26 7.45 19.05
CA SER A 152 -1.66 7.24 19.40
C SER A 152 -2.38 6.50 18.26
N PRO A 153 -3.38 5.65 18.54
CA PRO A 153 -4.24 5.06 17.49
C PRO A 153 -4.91 6.08 16.57
N ASN A 154 -5.02 7.33 17.01
CA ASN A 154 -5.59 8.43 16.23
C ASN A 154 -4.55 9.16 15.37
N ASP A 155 -3.26 8.88 15.53
CA ASP A 155 -2.22 9.46 14.68
C ASP A 155 -2.32 8.88 13.28
N THR A 156 -2.20 9.73 12.26
CA THR A 156 -2.26 9.33 10.84
C THR A 156 -1.23 8.26 10.49
N ASP A 157 -0.11 8.27 11.20
CA ASP A 157 1.05 7.41 10.96
C ASP A 157 0.93 6.05 11.68
N PHE A 158 -0.04 5.89 12.59
CA PHE A 158 -0.16 4.70 13.45
C PHE A 158 -0.28 3.41 12.64
N GLN A 159 -1.16 3.36 11.65
CA GLN A 159 -1.38 2.15 10.85
C GLN A 159 -0.18 1.82 9.97
N ILE A 160 0.50 2.84 9.44
CA ILE A 160 1.69 2.67 8.60
C ILE A 160 2.83 2.11 9.45
N MET A 161 3.09 2.73 10.61
CA MET A 161 4.14 2.27 11.52
C MET A 161 3.84 0.86 12.06
N LYS A 162 2.57 0.58 12.41
CA LYS A 162 2.15 -0.76 12.84
C LYS A 162 2.49 -1.80 11.78
N LYS A 163 2.21 -1.51 10.50
CA LYS A 163 2.54 -2.42 9.41
C LYS A 163 4.06 -2.59 9.25
N LEU A 164 4.82 -1.50 9.14
CA LEU A 164 6.27 -1.57 8.87
C LEU A 164 7.05 -2.25 10.00
N GLU A 165 6.74 -1.91 11.26
CA GLU A 165 7.35 -2.55 12.42
C GLU A 165 6.92 -4.02 12.55
N GLY A 166 5.65 -4.33 12.28
CA GLY A 166 5.15 -5.70 12.23
C GLY A 166 5.81 -6.55 11.13
N ASP A 167 5.97 -6.00 9.93
CA ASP A 167 6.64 -6.68 8.81
C ASP A 167 8.08 -7.06 9.20
N SER A 168 8.83 -6.16 9.83
CA SER A 168 10.19 -6.44 10.31
C SER A 168 10.23 -7.52 11.40
N LEU A 169 9.33 -7.45 12.39
CA LEU A 169 9.30 -8.36 13.53
C LEU A 169 8.85 -9.79 13.15
N LEU A 170 7.88 -9.91 12.25
CA LEU A 170 7.23 -11.19 11.93
C LEU A 170 7.96 -11.99 10.85
N HIS A 171 8.78 -11.36 10.02
CA HIS A 171 9.51 -12.05 8.92
C HIS A 171 10.96 -12.40 9.27
N GLY A 172 11.48 -11.94 10.41
CA GLY A 172 12.79 -12.36 10.90
C GLY A 172 12.80 -13.79 11.43
N ILE A 173 13.95 -14.47 11.37
CA ILE A 173 14.14 -15.77 12.04
C ILE A 173 14.12 -15.63 13.58
N CYS A 174 14.41 -14.43 14.07
CA CYS A 174 14.21 -13.97 15.44
C CYS A 174 14.21 -12.43 15.46
N SER A 175 13.82 -11.87 16.60
CA SER A 175 13.85 -10.44 16.87
C SER A 175 14.51 -10.14 18.21
N THR A 176 15.16 -8.98 18.34
CA THR A 176 15.67 -8.47 19.61
C THR A 176 15.07 -7.12 19.97
N VAL A 177 14.81 -6.89 21.25
CA VAL A 177 14.36 -5.61 21.84
C VAL A 177 15.26 -5.21 23.00
N LEU A 178 15.24 -3.93 23.38
CA LEU A 178 16.18 -3.37 24.37
C LEU A 178 15.71 -3.49 25.83
N SER A 179 14.47 -3.91 26.07
CA SER A 179 13.92 -4.04 27.42
C SER A 179 12.82 -5.10 27.50
N ALA A 180 12.58 -5.63 28.69
CA ALA A 180 11.45 -6.49 29.02
C ALA A 180 10.11 -5.76 28.83
N SER A 181 10.09 -4.44 29.09
CA SER A 181 8.92 -3.61 28.79
C SER A 181 8.59 -3.68 27.30
N ASP A 182 9.56 -3.48 26.43
CA ASP A 182 9.37 -3.56 24.97
C ASP A 182 8.96 -4.94 24.52
N GLN A 183 9.55 -5.99 25.07
CA GLN A 183 9.16 -7.38 24.82
C GLN A 183 7.66 -7.59 25.08
N ASN A 184 7.19 -7.25 26.28
CA ASN A 184 5.79 -7.42 26.66
C ASN A 184 4.83 -6.67 25.73
N PHE A 185 5.22 -5.50 25.22
CA PHE A 185 4.39 -4.75 24.30
C PHE A 185 4.39 -5.35 22.90
N VAL A 186 5.54 -5.81 22.41
CA VAL A 186 5.60 -6.47 21.11
C VAL A 186 4.74 -7.72 21.12
N GLU A 187 4.88 -8.57 22.15
CA GLU A 187 4.08 -9.78 22.31
C GLU A 187 2.58 -9.46 22.32
N LYS A 188 2.17 -8.44 23.09
CA LYS A 188 0.76 -8.05 23.21
C LYS A 188 0.17 -7.46 21.91
N ASN A 189 0.97 -6.77 21.10
CA ASN A 189 0.45 -5.99 19.97
C ASN A 189 0.68 -6.63 18.59
N TYR A 190 1.68 -7.50 18.47
CA TYR A 190 2.05 -8.15 17.22
C TYR A 190 1.87 -9.67 17.25
N TYR A 191 2.07 -10.32 18.40
CA TYR A 191 2.08 -11.79 18.50
C TYR A 191 0.71 -12.32 18.97
N ILE A 192 -0.35 -11.88 18.30
CA ILE A 192 -1.75 -12.17 18.67
C ILE A 192 -2.34 -13.31 17.80
N SER A 193 -1.61 -13.81 16.79
CA SER A 193 -2.08 -14.84 15.86
C SER A 193 -1.85 -16.27 16.36
N ASP A 194 -2.63 -17.23 15.87
CA ASP A 194 -2.48 -18.67 16.15
C ASP A 194 -1.18 -19.30 15.59
N HIS A 195 -0.45 -18.57 14.74
CA HIS A 195 0.88 -18.99 14.27
C HIS A 195 1.95 -18.71 15.32
N LEU A 196 2.87 -19.67 15.51
CA LEU A 196 4.00 -19.50 16.42
C LEU A 196 4.87 -18.32 15.93
N PRO A 197 4.97 -17.22 16.69
CA PRO A 197 5.74 -16.06 16.25
C PRO A 197 7.26 -16.34 16.30
N PRO A 198 8.08 -15.56 15.59
CA PRO A 198 9.54 -15.65 15.72
C PRO A 198 9.98 -15.47 17.18
N PRO A 199 11.07 -16.13 17.62
CA PRO A 199 11.64 -15.91 18.93
C PRO A 199 11.98 -14.43 19.15
N LEU A 200 11.58 -13.90 20.31
CA LEU A 200 11.82 -12.53 20.73
C LEU A 200 12.74 -12.52 21.95
N HIS A 201 13.85 -11.79 21.87
CA HIS A 201 14.89 -11.76 22.89
C HIS A 201 15.13 -10.35 23.42
N VAL A 202 15.33 -10.22 24.73
CA VAL A 202 15.78 -8.96 25.34
C VAL A 202 17.30 -8.90 25.34
N ILE A 203 17.88 -7.89 24.68
CA ILE A 203 19.31 -7.61 24.67
C ILE A 203 19.54 -6.16 25.09
N LEU A 204 19.95 -5.99 26.34
CA LEU A 204 20.21 -4.66 26.91
C LEU A 204 21.43 -4.02 26.22
N PRO A 205 21.36 -2.74 25.80
CA PRO A 205 22.53 -1.98 25.38
C PRO A 205 23.62 -1.95 26.45
N ALA A 206 24.88 -1.93 26.01
CA ALA A 206 26.04 -1.80 26.88
C ALA A 206 26.51 -0.35 27.03
N LEU A 207 27.30 -0.09 28.07
CA LEU A 207 28.05 1.16 28.15
C LEU A 207 29.06 1.22 27.00
N ARG A 208 29.00 2.31 26.23
CA ARG A 208 29.92 2.51 25.12
C ARG A 208 31.38 2.61 25.57
N ALA A 209 32.28 1.99 24.79
CA ALA A 209 33.66 1.76 25.20
C ALA A 209 34.48 3.05 25.37
N ASP A 210 34.14 4.10 24.63
CA ASP A 210 34.73 5.43 24.75
C ASP A 210 34.42 6.08 26.12
N LEU A 211 33.19 5.94 26.64
CA LEU A 211 32.88 6.35 28.02
C LEU A 211 33.46 5.39 29.06
N ALA A 212 33.45 4.08 28.79
CA ALA A 212 34.01 3.09 29.72
C ALA A 212 35.52 3.30 29.92
N ALA A 213 36.24 3.71 28.87
CA ALA A 213 37.67 4.02 28.90
C ALA A 213 38.02 5.26 29.73
N ILE A 214 37.06 6.17 29.95
CA ILE A 214 37.27 7.33 30.80
C ILE A 214 37.33 6.85 32.26
N PRO A 215 38.43 7.11 33.00
CA PRO A 215 38.57 6.67 34.38
C PRO A 215 37.46 7.22 35.26
N LEU A 216 37.08 6.43 36.28
CA LEU A 216 36.18 6.91 37.30
C LEU A 216 36.82 8.10 38.03
N PRO A 217 36.08 9.19 38.22
CA PRO A 217 36.64 10.36 38.86
C PRO A 217 36.92 10.13 40.35
N HIS A 218 38.03 10.68 40.85
CA HIS A 218 38.22 10.84 42.28
C HIS A 218 37.28 11.94 42.77
N ILE A 219 36.28 11.59 43.59
CA ILE A 219 35.33 12.57 44.14
C ILE A 219 36.05 13.47 45.16
N THR A 220 36.73 14.50 44.66
CA THR A 220 37.39 15.54 45.47
C THR A 220 36.80 16.93 45.24
N GLN A 221 35.98 17.10 44.20
CA GLN A 221 35.25 18.33 43.88
C GLN A 221 33.76 18.18 44.20
N GLU A 222 33.14 19.27 44.66
CA GLU A 222 31.71 19.31 44.90
C GLU A 222 30.96 19.36 43.56
N ARG A 223 29.98 18.47 43.40
CA ARG A 223 29.13 18.42 42.21
C ARG A 223 28.10 19.53 42.26
N LYS A 224 27.77 20.11 41.11
CA LYS A 224 26.97 21.35 41.03
C LYS A 224 25.79 21.28 40.07
N TYR A 225 25.65 20.26 39.22
CA TYR A 225 24.56 20.24 38.23
C TYR A 225 23.37 19.39 38.66
N LEU A 226 22.16 19.94 38.51
CA LEU A 226 20.93 19.16 38.34
C LEU A 226 20.69 19.05 36.83
N LEU A 227 20.94 17.88 36.26
CA LEU A 227 21.05 17.69 34.82
C LEU A 227 19.79 17.07 34.23
N CYS A 228 19.40 17.51 33.03
CA CYS A 228 18.54 16.76 32.12
C CYS A 228 19.24 16.63 30.77
N CYS A 229 19.64 15.39 30.42
CA CYS A 229 20.35 15.09 29.18
C CYS A 229 19.44 14.31 28.22
N VAL A 230 18.66 15.03 27.41
CA VAL A 230 17.74 14.46 26.41
C VAL A 230 17.65 15.34 25.16
N ARG A 231 17.32 14.73 24.02
CA ARG A 231 17.00 15.47 22.78
C ARG A 231 15.76 16.36 23.00
N ALA A 232 15.77 17.54 22.39
CA ALA A 232 14.65 18.48 22.44
C ALA A 232 13.49 18.03 21.52
N SER A 233 12.70 17.07 21.99
CA SER A 233 11.55 16.51 21.28
C SER A 233 10.43 16.13 22.24
N SER A 234 9.18 16.21 21.80
CA SER A 234 8.00 15.93 22.62
C SER A 234 8.02 14.52 23.23
N GLU A 235 8.44 13.52 22.46
CA GLU A 235 8.60 12.13 22.90
C GLU A 235 9.60 11.93 24.06
N LYS A 236 10.53 12.88 24.25
CA LYS A 236 11.52 12.85 25.35
C LYS A 236 11.07 13.68 26.55
N GLU A 237 9.89 14.28 26.47
CA GLU A 237 9.20 14.97 27.55
C GLU A 237 10.04 15.99 28.37
N PRO A 238 10.94 16.80 27.76
CA PRO A 238 11.81 17.71 28.51
C PRO A 238 11.05 18.78 29.31
N HIS A 239 9.79 19.06 28.95
CA HIS A 239 8.89 19.96 29.67
C HIS A 239 8.69 19.57 31.14
N ARG A 240 8.73 18.27 31.50
CA ARG A 240 8.60 17.83 32.91
C ARG A 240 9.77 18.31 33.75
N PHE A 241 11.00 18.21 33.22
CA PHE A 241 12.18 18.75 33.87
C PHE A 241 12.12 20.27 33.99
N ILE A 242 11.65 20.97 32.95
CA ILE A 242 11.53 22.42 32.95
C ILE A 242 10.52 22.89 34.02
N ASN A 243 9.36 22.24 34.11
CA ASN A 243 8.38 22.51 35.16
C ASN A 243 8.98 22.30 36.56
N LEU A 244 9.80 21.27 36.73
CA LEU A 244 10.45 20.94 38.00
C LEU A 244 11.46 22.02 38.40
N ILE A 245 12.32 22.46 37.48
CA ILE A 245 13.29 23.52 37.79
C ILE A 245 12.61 24.87 38.01
N CYS A 246 11.48 25.15 37.34
CA CYS A 246 10.66 26.33 37.62
C CYS A 246 10.15 26.32 39.07
N GLU A 247 9.67 25.18 39.55
CA GLU A 247 9.20 25.04 40.92
C GLU A 247 10.34 25.14 41.95
N LEU A 248 11.49 24.51 41.68
CA LEU A 248 12.68 24.60 42.54
C LEU A 248 13.24 26.04 42.61
N GLU A 249 13.21 26.80 41.51
CA GLU A 249 13.63 28.21 41.50
C GLU A 249 12.70 29.08 42.35
N LYS A 250 11.37 28.89 42.29
CA LYS A 250 10.42 29.60 43.18
C LYS A 250 10.73 29.37 44.67
N ARG A 251 11.26 28.19 45.02
CA ARG A 251 11.67 27.83 46.39
C ARG A 251 13.06 28.36 46.78
N ASN A 252 13.71 29.07 45.86
CA ASN A 252 15.09 29.54 45.96
C ASN A 252 16.08 28.38 46.19
N PHE A 253 15.80 27.19 45.65
CA PHE A 253 16.56 25.97 45.88
C PHE A 253 17.99 26.06 45.33
N PHE A 254 18.15 26.54 44.10
CA PHE A 254 19.44 26.57 43.39
C PHE A 254 20.46 27.45 44.10
N ASN A 255 20.07 28.67 44.49
CA ASN A 255 20.92 29.59 45.23
C ASN A 255 21.28 29.04 46.64
N LYS A 256 20.30 28.48 47.37
CA LYS A 256 20.55 27.91 48.71
C LYS A 256 21.53 26.74 48.71
N ASN A 257 21.52 25.93 47.65
CA ASN A 257 22.31 24.69 47.58
C ASN A 257 23.57 24.82 46.69
N GLY A 258 23.78 25.95 46.01
CA GLY A 258 24.88 26.10 45.06
C GLY A 258 24.78 25.18 43.84
N ILE A 259 23.54 24.83 43.44
CA ILE A 259 23.26 23.92 42.32
C ILE A 259 22.81 24.72 41.10
N ILE A 260 23.24 24.30 39.92
CA ILE A 260 22.92 24.90 38.63
C ILE A 260 22.05 23.92 37.83
N PRO A 261 20.84 24.30 37.41
CA PRO A 261 20.06 23.48 36.50
C PRO A 261 20.69 23.50 35.10
N LEU A 262 20.88 22.32 34.50
CA LEU A 262 21.54 22.16 33.21
C LEU A 262 20.69 21.29 32.27
N LEU A 263 20.39 21.81 31.10
CA LEU A 263 19.78 21.07 29.98
C LEU A 263 20.84 20.82 28.91
N ALA A 264 20.91 19.59 28.44
CA ALA A 264 21.83 19.20 27.38
C ALA A 264 21.20 18.20 26.41
N GLY A 265 21.56 18.31 25.13
CA GLY A 265 21.17 17.35 24.11
C GLY A 265 21.02 17.97 22.72
N ALA A 266 20.82 17.14 21.71
CA ALA A 266 20.56 17.63 20.36
C ALA A 266 19.21 18.36 20.26
N GLY A 267 19.10 19.32 19.34
CA GLY A 267 17.82 19.99 19.01
C GLY A 267 17.47 21.23 19.85
N TRP A 268 18.29 21.61 20.83
CA TRP A 268 18.05 22.82 21.64
C TRP A 268 18.39 24.13 20.91
N LYS A 269 19.15 24.07 19.81
CA LYS A 269 19.46 25.22 18.95
C LYS A 269 18.28 25.51 17.99
N VAL A 270 17.73 26.72 18.04
CA VAL A 270 16.71 27.19 17.08
C VAL A 270 17.27 28.39 16.32
N THR A 271 17.63 28.20 15.05
CA THR A 271 18.07 29.29 14.16
C THR A 271 16.90 29.78 13.33
N SER A 272 16.67 31.10 13.29
CA SER A 272 15.69 31.76 12.40
C SER A 272 16.05 31.70 10.90
N SER A 273 16.99 30.83 10.53
CA SER A 273 17.47 30.55 9.19
C SER A 273 18.14 29.18 9.21
N SER A 274 17.43 28.12 8.81
CA SER A 274 18.06 26.81 8.59
C SER A 274 17.28 25.97 7.58
N VAL A 275 17.53 26.28 6.30
CA VAL A 275 17.81 25.22 5.32
C VAL A 275 19.33 25.09 5.26
N GLY A 276 19.88 23.93 5.62
CA GLY A 276 21.25 23.54 5.26
C GLY A 276 22.25 23.30 6.39
N ALA A 277 22.65 22.03 6.52
CA ALA A 277 23.94 21.50 6.98
C ALA A 277 24.37 21.67 8.45
N TYR A 278 24.35 20.53 9.16
CA TYR A 278 25.34 20.22 10.19
C TYR A 278 26.64 19.79 9.46
N SER A 279 27.72 20.54 9.61
CA SER A 279 29.08 20.11 9.26
C SER A 279 29.97 20.27 10.50
N PRO A 280 30.67 19.23 10.96
CA PRO A 280 31.60 19.35 12.09
C PRO A 280 32.92 20.06 11.75
N ASP A 281 33.21 20.35 10.48
CA ASP A 281 34.48 20.93 10.09
C ASP A 281 34.31 22.10 9.10
N GLN A 282 35.15 23.12 9.33
CA GLN A 282 35.49 24.29 8.48
C GLN A 282 34.83 25.63 8.84
N GLU A 283 35.52 26.38 9.71
CA GLU A 283 35.57 27.84 9.65
C GLU A 283 36.28 28.28 8.36
N GLN A 284 35.57 28.94 7.43
CA GLN A 284 36.14 30.05 6.65
C GLN A 284 35.05 30.85 5.88
N GLN A 285 34.98 32.13 6.28
CA GLN A 285 34.48 33.34 5.60
C GLN A 285 33.77 33.17 4.24
N GLN A 286 32.46 33.42 4.21
CA GLN A 286 31.77 34.00 3.06
C GLN A 286 30.52 34.79 3.50
N GLU A 287 30.37 36.00 2.95
CA GLU A 287 29.34 37.00 3.30
C GLU A 287 27.90 36.57 2.95
N PRO A 288 26.87 37.06 3.67
CA PRO A 288 25.51 36.57 3.53
C PRO A 288 24.76 37.23 2.37
N LEU A 289 24.29 36.41 1.42
CA LEU A 289 23.28 36.81 0.44
C LEU A 289 21.91 36.92 1.15
N LYS A 290 21.29 38.11 1.09
CA LYS A 290 19.95 38.38 1.61
C LYS A 290 18.88 37.83 0.66
N THR A 291 18.14 36.81 1.09
CA THR A 291 16.83 36.47 0.51
C THR A 291 15.82 36.28 1.64
N THR A 292 14.83 37.17 1.67
CA THR A 292 13.68 37.17 2.58
C THR A 292 12.66 36.11 2.15
N SER A 293 12.59 34.99 2.86
CA SER A 293 11.46 34.07 2.83
C SER A 293 11.01 33.76 4.26
N THR A 294 9.80 34.16 4.62
CA THR A 294 9.16 33.80 5.89
C THR A 294 8.75 32.33 5.88
N THR A 295 9.63 31.44 6.34
CA THR A 295 9.34 30.03 6.59
C THR A 295 8.55 29.84 7.88
N SER A 296 7.48 29.05 7.84
CA SER A 296 6.72 28.63 9.02
C SER A 296 7.53 27.61 9.83
N LEU A 297 7.60 27.80 11.16
CA LEU A 297 8.27 26.88 12.09
C LEU A 297 7.55 25.52 12.15
N THR A 298 8.33 24.44 12.22
CA THR A 298 7.82 23.08 12.46
C THR A 298 7.19 22.95 13.85
N PRO A 299 6.31 21.95 14.09
CA PRO A 299 5.74 21.70 15.42
C PRO A 299 6.81 21.50 16.51
N THR A 300 7.90 20.78 16.20
CA THR A 300 9.01 20.57 17.14
C THR A 300 9.74 21.87 17.45
N GLU A 301 10.02 22.71 16.45
CA GLU A 301 10.66 24.02 16.69
C GLU A 301 9.79 24.95 17.54
N LYS A 302 8.47 24.97 17.30
CA LYS A 302 7.53 25.72 18.14
C LYS A 302 7.57 25.24 19.59
N TYR A 303 7.48 23.93 19.79
CA TYR A 303 7.58 23.31 21.12
C TYR A 303 8.89 23.68 21.84
N VAL A 304 10.03 23.59 21.15
CA VAL A 304 11.34 23.94 21.74
C VAL A 304 11.43 25.44 22.05
N LEU A 305 10.91 26.32 21.20
CA LEU A 305 10.89 27.76 21.46
C LEU A 305 10.06 28.12 22.69
N GLU A 306 8.88 27.52 22.85
CA GLU A 306 8.02 27.71 24.03
C GLU A 306 8.76 27.31 25.32
N LEU A 307 9.41 26.15 25.31
CA LEU A 307 10.21 25.68 26.44
C LEU A 307 11.40 26.60 26.76
N ARG A 308 12.08 27.11 25.74
CA ARG A 308 13.19 28.06 25.94
C ARG A 308 12.72 29.38 26.53
N GLU A 309 11.58 29.91 26.10
CA GLU A 309 11.01 31.12 26.67
C GLU A 309 10.60 30.92 28.14
N GLN A 310 10.07 29.75 28.50
CA GLN A 310 9.82 29.40 29.91
C GLN A 310 11.11 29.40 30.74
N ILE A 311 12.19 28.77 30.26
CA ILE A 311 13.48 28.73 30.97
C ILE A 311 14.00 30.16 31.19
N LYS A 312 14.06 30.98 30.13
CA LYS A 312 14.54 32.37 30.23
C LYS A 312 13.72 33.21 31.21
N THR A 313 12.41 33.00 31.25
CA THR A 313 11.49 33.79 32.05
C THR A 313 11.53 33.41 33.52
N TYR A 314 11.52 32.11 33.82
CA TYR A 314 11.30 31.60 35.17
C TYR A 314 12.55 31.07 35.85
N VAL A 315 13.57 30.64 35.11
CA VAL A 315 14.80 30.02 35.65
C VAL A 315 16.04 30.55 34.90
N PRO A 316 16.35 31.85 35.00
CA PRO A 316 17.46 32.46 34.24
C PRO A 316 18.85 31.91 34.63
N CYS A 317 18.95 31.22 35.78
CA CYS A 317 20.17 30.53 36.21
C CYS A 317 20.41 29.21 35.46
N CYS A 318 19.43 28.71 34.70
CA CYS A 318 19.54 27.47 33.94
C CYS A 318 20.48 27.64 32.74
N GLN A 319 21.38 26.67 32.60
CA GLN A 319 22.28 26.56 31.46
C GLN A 319 21.70 25.60 30.42
N VAL A 320 21.82 25.94 29.14
CA VAL A 320 21.38 25.09 28.03
C VAL A 320 22.56 24.88 27.08
N ILE A 321 22.94 23.63 26.87
CA ILE A 321 23.95 23.25 25.89
C ILE A 321 23.25 22.87 24.59
N GLU A 322 23.58 23.58 23.52
CA GLU A 322 22.83 23.56 22.26
C GLU A 322 23.43 22.66 21.18
N HIS A 323 24.69 22.23 21.36
CA HIS A 323 25.40 21.34 20.44
C HIS A 323 25.36 19.88 20.91
N PHE A 324 25.73 18.97 20.00
CA PHE A 324 25.82 17.55 20.31
C PHE A 324 27.05 17.29 21.18
N LEU A 325 26.85 16.66 22.35
CA LEU A 325 27.92 16.39 23.30
C LEU A 325 28.76 15.18 22.88
N GLY A 326 30.07 15.37 22.77
CA GLY A 326 31.03 14.27 22.63
C GLY A 326 31.22 13.48 23.94
N PRO A 327 31.83 12.27 23.90
CA PRO A 327 31.98 11.40 25.07
C PRO A 327 32.78 12.05 26.21
N ILE A 328 33.82 12.82 25.89
CA ILE A 328 34.64 13.52 26.90
C ILE A 328 33.84 14.63 27.58
N GLU A 329 33.12 15.44 26.81
CA GLU A 329 32.30 16.54 27.34
C GLU A 329 31.14 16.00 28.18
N MET A 330 30.47 14.95 27.70
CA MET A 330 29.47 14.24 28.50
C MET A 330 30.03 13.75 29.82
N ALA A 331 31.20 13.09 29.80
CA ALA A 331 31.79 12.58 31.03
C ALA A 331 32.13 13.70 32.03
N GLN A 332 32.61 14.85 31.54
CA GLN A 332 32.89 16.03 32.37
C GLN A 332 31.62 16.63 32.98
N ILE A 333 30.53 16.68 32.22
CA ILE A 333 29.23 17.15 32.70
C ILE A 333 28.70 16.20 33.77
N TYR A 334 28.62 14.90 33.46
CA TYR A 334 28.15 13.88 34.40
C TYR A 334 28.99 13.82 35.67
N PHE A 335 30.31 13.95 35.57
CA PHE A 335 31.17 14.03 36.75
C PHE A 335 30.77 15.18 37.70
N GLN A 336 30.32 16.31 37.14
CA GLN A 336 29.85 17.48 37.91
C GLN A 336 28.36 17.42 38.27
N THR A 337 27.64 16.35 37.90
CA THR A 337 26.20 16.19 38.12
C THR A 337 25.89 15.57 39.49
N VAL A 338 25.14 16.33 40.30
CA VAL A 338 24.58 15.87 41.58
C VAL A 338 23.53 14.79 41.32
N LEU A 339 22.59 15.08 40.43
CA LEU A 339 21.49 14.19 40.04
C LEU A 339 21.14 14.43 38.57
N ASN A 340 21.04 13.35 37.80
CA ASN A 340 20.50 13.38 36.44
C ASN A 340 19.01 13.05 36.50
N VAL A 341 18.14 13.92 36.04
CA VAL A 341 16.70 13.69 35.93
C VAL A 341 16.41 13.28 34.50
N HIS A 342 15.86 12.06 34.33
CA HIS A 342 15.44 11.54 33.05
C HIS A 342 13.91 11.62 32.97
N PRO A 343 13.36 12.64 32.30
CA PRO A 343 11.93 12.96 32.38
C PRO A 343 10.96 12.04 31.63
N PRO A 344 11.32 11.30 30.55
CA PRO A 344 10.35 10.46 29.85
C PRO A 344 9.63 9.48 30.79
N LEU A 345 8.35 9.23 30.50
CA LEU A 345 7.58 8.12 31.07
C LEU A 345 7.89 6.80 30.38
N TYR A 346 8.30 6.86 29.11
CA TYR A 346 8.77 5.72 28.33
C TYR A 346 10.06 6.08 27.59
N ASP A 347 11.04 5.18 27.67
CA ASP A 347 12.25 5.21 26.85
C ASP A 347 12.67 3.76 26.59
N ALA A 348 12.89 3.39 25.32
CA ALA A 348 13.22 2.02 24.93
C ALA A 348 14.40 1.45 25.73
N PHE A 349 15.36 2.32 26.05
CA PHE A 349 16.38 2.02 27.05
C PHE A 349 16.72 3.24 27.93
N GLY A 350 17.05 4.40 27.36
CA GLY A 350 17.55 5.53 28.15
C GLY A 350 19.05 5.44 28.44
N MET A 351 19.87 5.36 27.38
CA MET A 351 21.34 5.29 27.43
C MET A 351 21.98 6.35 28.32
N THR A 352 21.39 7.55 28.37
CA THR A 352 21.92 8.67 29.17
C THR A 352 21.91 8.39 30.68
N CYS A 353 21.03 7.50 31.16
CA CYS A 353 21.05 7.04 32.56
C CYS A 353 22.28 6.17 32.84
N CYS A 354 22.63 5.27 31.92
CA CYS A 354 23.81 4.42 32.04
C CYS A 354 25.11 5.23 31.89
N GLU A 355 25.11 6.20 30.98
CA GLU A 355 26.26 7.10 30.77
C GLU A 355 26.51 7.99 31.98
N ALA A 356 25.45 8.55 32.59
CA ALA A 356 25.51 9.25 33.86
C ALA A 356 26.08 8.34 34.97
N ALA A 357 25.51 7.15 35.12
CA ALA A 357 25.97 6.16 36.10
C ALA A 357 27.45 5.81 35.89
N SER A 358 27.94 5.73 34.66
CA SER A 358 29.35 5.42 34.37
C SER A 358 30.35 6.43 34.95
N GLN A 359 29.89 7.65 35.26
CA GLN A 359 30.66 8.73 35.90
C GLN A 359 30.19 9.00 37.33
N MET A 360 29.53 8.01 37.95
CA MET A 360 28.94 8.05 39.28
C MET A 360 27.84 9.11 39.46
N ALA A 361 27.24 9.63 38.40
CA ALA A 361 26.06 10.50 38.51
C ALA A 361 24.79 9.65 38.65
N PRO A 362 24.11 9.67 39.81
CA PRO A 362 22.87 8.93 39.98
C PRO A 362 21.77 9.55 39.11
N SER A 363 20.83 8.70 38.67
CA SER A 363 19.68 9.13 37.87
C SER A 363 18.37 8.98 38.64
N LEU A 364 17.44 9.91 38.40
CA LEU A 364 16.04 9.85 38.81
C LEU A 364 15.18 9.62 37.57
N VAL A 365 14.37 8.57 37.59
CA VAL A 365 13.54 8.14 36.43
C VAL A 365 12.08 7.94 36.84
N ALA A 366 11.19 7.84 35.85
CA ALA A 366 9.79 7.48 36.07
C ALA A 366 9.65 6.06 36.64
N GLY A 367 8.83 5.93 37.68
CA GLY A 367 8.30 4.66 38.14
C GLY A 367 7.31 4.10 37.14
N LYS A 368 7.06 2.78 37.23
CA LYS A 368 6.19 1.95 36.34
C LYS A 368 6.94 1.05 35.33
N GLY A 369 8.28 1.06 35.30
CA GLY A 369 9.06 0.04 34.55
C GLY A 369 8.99 0.18 33.02
N HIS A 370 8.82 1.40 32.53
CA HIS A 370 8.78 1.72 31.10
C HIS A 370 10.06 2.40 30.58
N ILE A 371 11.09 2.51 31.43
CA ILE A 371 12.42 3.03 31.07
C ILE A 371 13.38 1.84 31.03
N GLY A 372 13.82 1.39 29.85
CA GLY A 372 14.56 0.12 29.75
C GLY A 372 15.86 0.03 30.57
N ALA A 373 16.48 1.16 30.93
CA ALA A 373 17.64 1.20 31.81
C ALA A 373 17.32 0.64 33.21
N THR A 374 16.04 0.59 33.62
CA THR A 374 15.64 -0.03 34.89
C THR A 374 15.74 -1.56 34.89
N ASP A 375 15.88 -2.18 33.71
CA ASP A 375 16.16 -3.62 33.61
C ASP A 375 17.62 -3.92 33.99
N LEU A 376 18.51 -2.93 33.79
CA LEU A 376 19.91 -3.02 34.21
C LEU A 376 20.13 -2.46 35.63
N LEU A 377 19.48 -1.33 35.96
CA LEU A 377 19.65 -0.61 37.23
C LEU A 377 18.36 -0.68 38.04
N SER A 378 18.40 -1.13 39.30
CA SER A 378 17.20 -1.17 40.14
C SER A 378 17.30 -0.32 41.41
N GLU A 379 16.15 0.20 41.83
CA GLU A 379 16.03 0.93 43.09
C GLU A 379 16.28 0.01 44.30
N GLU A 380 15.85 -1.26 44.22
CA GLU A 380 16.08 -2.27 45.26
C GLU A 380 17.57 -2.52 45.53
N ARG A 381 18.40 -2.48 44.47
CA ARG A 381 19.87 -2.59 44.57
C ARG A 381 20.54 -1.25 44.83
N GLU A 382 19.76 -0.18 45.02
CA GLU A 382 20.24 1.18 45.20
C GLU A 382 21.13 1.65 44.02
N GLU A 383 20.72 1.37 42.78
CA GLU A 383 21.46 1.75 41.57
C GLU A 383 20.80 2.92 40.82
N ILE A 384 19.55 3.25 41.15
CA ILE A 384 18.79 4.32 40.52
C ILE A 384 17.71 4.82 41.49
N PHE A 385 17.25 6.06 41.32
CA PHE A 385 16.08 6.58 42.03
C PHE A 385 14.85 6.51 41.13
N VAL A 386 13.71 6.15 41.72
CA VAL A 386 12.44 6.06 41.00
C VAL A 386 11.41 6.96 41.67
N THR A 387 10.58 7.63 40.87
CA THR A 387 9.47 8.46 41.37
C THR A 387 8.32 8.45 40.38
N ASP A 388 7.11 8.80 40.81
CA ASP A 388 6.03 9.08 39.87
C ASP A 388 6.28 10.44 39.20
N MET A 389 6.68 10.43 37.92
CA MET A 389 6.93 11.64 37.13
C MET A 389 5.63 12.32 36.66
N GLU A 390 4.48 11.75 36.99
CA GLU A 390 3.15 12.32 36.77
C GLU A 390 2.53 12.92 38.04
N ASP A 391 3.20 12.84 39.19
CA ASP A 391 2.76 13.50 40.41
C ASP A 391 2.78 15.04 40.24
N SER A 392 2.12 15.74 41.16
CA SER A 392 2.18 17.19 41.26
C SER A 392 3.62 17.70 41.29
N ILE A 393 3.85 18.85 40.65
CA ILE A 393 5.20 19.40 40.51
C ILE A 393 5.81 19.73 41.87
N GLU A 394 4.98 20.07 42.84
CA GLU A 394 5.36 20.32 44.22
C GLU A 394 5.89 19.07 44.92
N ASN A 395 5.23 17.91 44.74
CA ASN A 395 5.67 16.63 45.29
C ASN A 395 6.96 16.13 44.60
N LEU A 396 7.09 16.35 43.30
CA LEU A 396 8.31 16.01 42.56
C LEU A 396 9.49 16.87 43.04
N ALA A 397 9.26 18.16 43.25
CA ALA A 397 10.26 19.06 43.83
C ALA A 397 10.64 18.61 45.26
N ASP A 398 9.67 18.28 46.12
CA ASP A 398 9.94 17.73 47.47
C ASP A 398 10.80 16.47 47.42
N THR A 399 10.55 15.59 46.45
CA THR A 399 11.29 14.34 46.26
C THR A 399 12.73 14.63 45.85
N VAL A 400 12.95 15.52 44.88
CA VAL A 400 14.29 15.93 44.43
C VAL A 400 15.06 16.62 45.56
N GLU A 401 14.40 17.49 46.33
CA GLU A 401 15.00 18.13 47.51
C GLU A 401 15.45 17.09 48.55
N LYS A 402 14.58 16.11 48.88
CA LYS A 402 14.90 15.01 49.82
C LYS A 402 16.06 14.16 49.33
N ILE A 403 16.10 13.82 48.05
CA ILE A 403 17.20 13.06 47.44
C ILE A 403 18.51 13.84 47.57
N ILE A 404 18.52 15.12 47.21
CA ILE A 404 19.73 15.95 47.21
C ILE A 404 20.26 16.23 48.63
N GLN A 405 19.36 16.36 49.60
CA GLN A 405 19.75 16.51 51.02
C GLN A 405 20.46 15.25 51.56
N ASN A 406 20.15 14.06 51.02
CA ASN A 406 20.80 12.81 51.42
C ASN A 406 22.07 12.53 50.61
N ARG A 407 23.14 13.29 50.90
CA ARG A 407 24.44 13.18 50.22
C ARG A 407 25.07 11.78 50.28
N GLU A 408 24.88 11.06 51.39
CA GLU A 408 25.40 9.70 51.55
C GLU A 408 24.70 8.72 50.60
N LYS A 409 23.35 8.78 50.53
CA LYS A 409 22.58 7.95 49.61
C LYS A 409 22.90 8.28 48.16
N LEU A 410 23.01 9.56 47.79
CA LEU A 410 23.42 9.96 46.43
C LEU A 410 24.76 9.34 46.02
N LYS A 411 25.75 9.42 46.90
CA LYS A 411 27.08 8.83 46.68
C LYS A 411 26.98 7.31 46.50
N LYS A 412 26.30 6.64 47.42
CA LYS A 412 26.11 5.18 47.38
C LYS A 412 25.43 4.74 46.09
N VAL A 413 24.37 5.43 45.69
CA VAL A 413 23.64 5.12 44.44
C VAL A 413 24.53 5.32 43.23
N GLY A 414 25.26 6.44 43.15
CA GLY A 414 26.20 6.69 42.07
C GLY A 414 27.31 5.63 41.95
N GLU A 415 27.90 5.22 43.07
CA GLU A 415 28.96 4.19 43.11
C GLU A 415 28.43 2.80 42.69
N THR A 416 27.25 2.42 43.19
CA THR A 416 26.64 1.11 42.90
C THR A 416 26.19 1.04 41.44
N ALA A 417 25.57 2.12 40.92
CA ALA A 417 25.19 2.25 39.52
C ALA A 417 26.42 2.18 38.59
N ALA A 418 27.50 2.89 38.93
CA ALA A 418 28.75 2.84 38.16
C ALA A 418 29.32 1.42 38.08
N ALA A 419 29.30 0.69 39.19
CA ALA A 419 29.77 -0.69 39.26
C ALA A 419 28.88 -1.64 38.44
N ALA A 420 27.56 -1.44 38.43
CA ALA A 420 26.62 -2.23 37.63
C ALA A 420 26.81 -2.00 36.13
N VAL A 421 26.77 -0.73 35.68
CA VAL A 421 26.85 -0.38 34.26
C VAL A 421 28.21 -0.73 33.65
N ARG A 422 29.32 -0.49 34.38
CA ARG A 422 30.66 -0.81 33.86
C ARG A 422 30.95 -2.32 33.77
N LYS A 423 30.14 -3.19 34.39
CA LYS A 423 30.22 -4.65 34.19
C LYS A 423 29.62 -5.09 32.84
N TRP A 424 28.59 -4.40 32.37
CA TRP A 424 27.92 -4.71 31.10
C TRP A 424 28.61 -4.00 29.92
N SER A 425 29.73 -4.57 29.48
CA SER A 425 30.59 -4.01 28.42
C SER A 425 30.06 -4.26 27.01
N GLU A 426 30.49 -3.47 26.02
CA GLU A 426 30.14 -3.70 24.60
C GLU A 426 30.50 -5.12 24.14
N LYS A 427 31.62 -5.66 24.63
CA LYS A 427 32.05 -7.04 24.35
C LYS A 427 31.05 -8.07 24.88
N ALA A 428 30.49 -7.85 26.07
CA ALA A 428 29.48 -8.73 26.66
C ALA A 428 28.15 -8.64 25.89
N ASN A 429 27.74 -7.44 25.51
CA ASN A 429 26.57 -7.22 24.67
C ASN A 429 26.72 -7.91 23.30
N ALA A 430 27.84 -7.71 22.60
CA ALA A 430 28.09 -8.37 21.33
C ALA A 430 28.11 -9.90 21.45
N ALA A 431 28.69 -10.44 22.53
CA ALA A 431 28.65 -11.88 22.79
C ALA A 431 27.22 -12.40 23.01
N ALA A 432 26.35 -11.62 23.66
CA ALA A 432 24.95 -11.96 23.84
C ALA A 432 24.17 -11.93 22.51
N VAL A 433 24.41 -10.92 21.66
CA VAL A 433 23.85 -10.84 20.30
C VAL A 433 24.27 -12.08 19.50
N ILE A 434 25.57 -12.41 19.47
CA ILE A 434 26.07 -13.58 18.74
C ILE A 434 25.44 -14.89 19.24
N ARG A 435 25.24 -15.05 20.55
CA ARG A 435 24.57 -16.23 21.09
C ARG A 435 23.14 -16.36 20.56
N VAL A 436 22.37 -15.27 20.56
CA VAL A 436 21.01 -15.25 19.98
C VAL A 436 21.05 -15.61 18.49
N LEU A 437 22.00 -15.05 17.73
CA LEU A 437 22.13 -15.35 16.31
C LEU A 437 22.46 -16.84 16.06
N ILE A 438 23.39 -17.43 16.82
CA ILE A 438 23.76 -18.84 16.71
C ILE A 438 22.56 -19.74 17.05
N ASP A 439 21.92 -19.51 18.19
CA ASP A 439 20.76 -20.32 18.63
C ASP A 439 19.62 -20.28 17.60
N SER A 440 19.39 -19.11 17.00
CA SER A 440 18.36 -18.90 15.98
C SER A 440 18.72 -19.58 14.65
N LEU A 441 19.98 -19.48 14.21
CA LEU A 441 20.48 -20.12 13.00
C LEU A 441 20.47 -21.65 13.11
N ASP A 442 20.83 -22.20 14.27
CA ASP A 442 20.78 -23.64 14.53
C ASP A 442 19.33 -24.15 14.48
N SER A 443 18.40 -23.43 15.09
CA SER A 443 16.96 -23.74 15.05
C SER A 443 16.41 -23.66 13.63
N TYR A 444 16.83 -22.66 12.86
CA TYR A 444 16.47 -22.50 11.44
C TYR A 444 17.04 -23.62 10.55
N SER A 445 18.27 -24.06 10.82
CA SER A 445 18.93 -25.15 10.09
C SER A 445 18.34 -26.53 10.44
N ASN A 446 17.94 -26.75 11.69
CA ASN A 446 17.33 -28.01 12.13
C ASN A 446 15.89 -28.17 11.63
N SER A 447 15.11 -27.08 11.57
CA SER A 447 13.74 -27.10 11.01
C SER A 447 13.73 -27.32 9.50
N SER A 448 14.71 -26.76 8.77
CA SER A 448 14.90 -27.04 7.33
C SER A 448 15.42 -28.46 7.06
N SER A 449 16.25 -29.02 7.94
CA SER A 449 16.71 -30.42 7.86
C SER A 449 15.60 -31.45 8.18
N SER A 450 14.67 -31.12 9.08
CA SER A 450 13.54 -31.97 9.45
C SER A 450 12.48 -32.06 8.34
N ARG A 451 12.32 -31.01 7.52
CA ARG A 451 11.53 -31.07 6.28
C ARG A 451 12.15 -32.00 5.22
N ASN A 452 13.48 -32.01 5.10
CA ASN A 452 14.19 -32.92 4.19
C ASN A 452 14.22 -34.38 4.68
N ALA A 453 14.19 -34.64 6.00
CA ALA A 453 14.16 -35.99 6.54
C ALA A 453 12.81 -36.72 6.29
N LEU A 454 11.71 -35.97 6.20
CA LEU A 454 10.39 -36.49 5.80
C LEU A 454 10.30 -36.82 4.30
N GLU A 455 11.10 -36.17 3.44
CA GLU A 455 11.25 -36.52 2.02
C GLU A 455 12.19 -37.72 1.78
N VAL A 456 13.12 -38.02 2.68
CA VAL A 456 14.06 -39.14 2.52
C VAL A 456 13.42 -40.48 2.92
N GLN A 457 12.49 -40.49 3.88
CA GLN A 457 11.78 -41.72 4.26
C GLN A 457 10.75 -42.21 3.22
N SER A 458 10.31 -41.35 2.29
CA SER A 458 9.44 -41.76 1.17
C SER A 458 10.22 -42.37 -0.01
N GLN A 459 11.55 -42.24 -0.05
CA GLN A 459 12.40 -42.74 -1.15
C GLN A 459 12.99 -44.15 -0.92
N GLU A 460 12.98 -44.69 0.31
CA GLU A 460 13.55 -46.03 0.59
C GLU A 460 12.60 -47.21 0.35
N ALA A 461 11.30 -46.96 0.10
CA ALA A 461 10.31 -48.01 -0.18
C ALA A 461 10.32 -48.54 -1.64
N SER A 462 11.12 -47.96 -2.54
CA SER A 462 11.09 -48.27 -4.00
C SER A 462 12.44 -48.79 -4.56
N LYS A 463 13.11 -49.71 -3.85
CA LYS A 463 14.27 -50.45 -4.37
C LYS A 463 13.94 -51.92 -4.67
N LYS A 464 13.35 -52.17 -5.84
CA LYS A 464 13.48 -53.45 -6.58
C LYS A 464 13.65 -53.16 -8.08
N THR A 465 14.84 -53.44 -8.61
CA THR A 465 15.31 -53.35 -10.00
C THR A 465 15.50 -54.78 -10.59
N PRO A 466 15.86 -54.99 -11.89
CA PRO A 466 15.64 -54.20 -13.13
C PRO A 466 15.26 -55.05 -14.38
N THR A 467 14.72 -54.43 -15.44
CA THR A 467 15.11 -54.71 -16.85
C THR A 467 14.68 -53.55 -17.76
N GLU A 468 15.61 -53.06 -18.59
CA GLU A 468 15.55 -51.86 -19.44
C GLU A 468 14.40 -51.85 -20.46
N PRO A 469 13.94 -50.64 -20.86
CA PRO A 469 14.25 -50.21 -22.23
C PRO A 469 14.56 -48.70 -22.42
N VAL A 470 15.44 -48.45 -23.40
CA VAL A 470 15.48 -47.38 -24.43
C VAL A 470 14.89 -45.98 -24.12
N LEU A 471 15.78 -44.97 -24.21
CA LEU A 471 15.56 -43.50 -24.12
C LEU A 471 14.51 -42.95 -25.11
N PRO A 472 13.66 -42.00 -24.63
CA PRO A 472 13.68 -40.65 -25.21
C PRO A 472 13.56 -39.49 -24.20
N SER A 473 14.34 -38.43 -24.47
CA SER A 473 14.18 -37.00 -24.16
C SER A 473 13.40 -36.53 -22.91
N ALA A 474 14.19 -36.20 -21.88
CA ALA A 474 14.08 -35.11 -20.92
C ALA A 474 12.78 -34.26 -20.83
N CYS A 475 12.04 -34.48 -19.73
CA CYS A 475 11.27 -33.45 -19.03
C CYS A 475 12.18 -32.62 -18.10
N PRO A 476 12.02 -31.29 -17.99
CA PRO A 476 12.65 -30.48 -16.95
C PRO A 476 11.70 -30.25 -15.77
N PHE A 477 12.20 -30.53 -14.57
CA PHE A 477 11.57 -30.20 -13.28
C PHE A 477 11.95 -28.78 -12.84
N TYR A 478 10.91 -28.00 -12.55
CA TYR A 478 10.73 -27.01 -11.48
C TYR A 478 11.95 -26.24 -10.96
N THR A 479 12.00 -24.96 -11.34
CA THR A 479 12.78 -23.86 -10.73
C THR A 479 11.81 -22.89 -10.08
N LEU A 480 12.04 -22.54 -8.80
CA LEU A 480 11.36 -21.46 -8.08
C LEU A 480 11.63 -20.09 -8.76
N PRO A 481 10.65 -19.19 -8.91
CA PRO A 481 10.81 -17.95 -9.66
C PRO A 481 11.73 -16.93 -8.96
N ARG A 482 12.64 -16.37 -9.75
CA ARG A 482 13.35 -15.10 -9.53
C ARG A 482 12.35 -13.99 -9.17
N ARG A 483 12.42 -13.37 -7.99
CA ARG A 483 12.00 -11.97 -7.84
C ARG A 483 13.11 -11.10 -8.42
N GLY A 484 13.14 -11.02 -9.75
CA GLY A 484 13.90 -10.04 -10.49
C GLY A 484 13.21 -8.68 -10.36
N GLY A 485 14.04 -7.65 -10.19
CA GLY A 485 13.61 -6.27 -10.10
C GLY A 485 12.60 -5.88 -11.16
N VAL A 486 11.63 -5.08 -10.73
CA VAL A 486 10.91 -4.21 -11.65
C VAL A 486 11.90 -3.11 -12.02
N ASP A 487 12.37 -3.12 -13.27
CA ASP A 487 12.97 -1.95 -13.89
C ASP A 487 11.98 -0.78 -13.72
N VAL A 488 12.25 0.09 -12.73
CA VAL A 488 11.53 1.34 -12.58
C VAL A 488 11.94 2.22 -13.75
N LEU A 489 11.01 2.37 -14.69
CA LEU A 489 11.03 3.36 -15.76
C LEU A 489 11.33 4.74 -15.16
N VAL A 490 12.56 5.21 -15.39
CA VAL A 490 13.01 6.56 -15.06
C VAL A 490 12.22 7.57 -15.92
N PRO A 491 11.76 8.71 -15.36
CA PRO A 491 11.08 9.72 -16.14
C PRO A 491 12.06 10.37 -17.13
N HIS A 492 11.63 10.46 -18.39
CA HIS A 492 12.21 11.31 -19.44
C HIS A 492 13.60 10.89 -19.96
N THR A 493 13.69 9.68 -20.54
CA THR A 493 14.51 9.50 -21.75
C THR A 493 13.75 8.63 -22.75
N ARG A 494 13.69 9.08 -24.00
CA ARG A 494 13.19 8.29 -25.13
C ARG A 494 13.98 6.98 -25.22
N THR A 495 13.25 5.89 -25.46
CA THR A 495 13.65 4.52 -25.90
C THR A 495 14.33 3.58 -24.89
N SER A 496 13.55 2.62 -24.35
CA SER A 496 13.75 1.17 -24.57
C SER A 496 12.54 0.34 -24.08
N ASN A 497 12.01 -0.51 -24.94
CA ASN A 497 10.90 -1.45 -24.69
C ASN A 497 11.29 -2.59 -23.72
N SER A 498 11.09 -2.45 -22.41
CA SER A 498 11.17 -3.60 -21.49
C SER A 498 10.02 -3.65 -20.50
N THR A 499 8.79 -3.77 -21.00
CA THR A 499 7.75 -4.46 -20.22
C THR A 499 8.15 -5.93 -20.10
N ASN A 500 7.99 -6.52 -18.90
CA ASN A 500 8.19 -7.94 -18.65
C ASN A 500 7.22 -8.76 -19.54
N LYS A 501 7.68 -9.13 -20.74
CA LYS A 501 6.89 -9.94 -21.69
C LYS A 501 7.10 -11.42 -21.40
N VAL A 502 6.00 -12.13 -21.17
CA VAL A 502 5.99 -13.56 -20.85
C VAL A 502 5.35 -14.34 -22.01
N GLN A 503 5.89 -15.50 -22.36
CA GLN A 503 5.26 -16.36 -23.37
C GLN A 503 4.08 -17.12 -22.76
N ALA A 504 2.89 -16.94 -23.32
CA ALA A 504 1.64 -17.47 -22.78
C ALA A 504 1.61 -19.01 -22.72
N ASP A 505 2.20 -19.69 -23.69
CA ASP A 505 2.16 -21.15 -23.85
C ASP A 505 2.99 -21.93 -22.81
N LYS A 506 3.87 -21.24 -22.08
CA LYS A 506 4.76 -21.83 -21.07
C LYS A 506 4.41 -21.42 -19.64
N LEU A 507 3.34 -20.66 -19.47
CA LEU A 507 2.99 -20.08 -18.18
C LEU A 507 2.13 -21.05 -17.35
N MET A 508 2.57 -21.32 -16.13
CA MET A 508 1.83 -22.12 -15.15
C MET A 508 1.01 -21.21 -14.23
N TYR A 509 -0.17 -21.66 -13.79
CA TYR A 509 -1.01 -20.92 -12.82
C TYR A 509 -0.22 -20.49 -11.59
N LYS A 510 0.48 -21.41 -10.92
CA LYS A 510 1.29 -21.13 -9.72
C LYS A 510 2.32 -20.01 -9.93
N TYR A 511 2.99 -20.01 -11.09
CA TYR A 511 3.95 -18.96 -11.43
C TYR A 511 3.25 -17.62 -11.60
N PHE A 512 2.14 -17.60 -12.35
CA PHE A 512 1.38 -16.39 -12.57
C PHE A 512 0.82 -15.82 -11.26
N GLU A 513 0.34 -16.71 -10.39
CA GLU A 513 -0.16 -16.42 -9.07
C GLU A 513 0.89 -15.74 -8.19
N GLU A 514 2.04 -16.39 -7.99
CA GLU A 514 3.08 -15.92 -7.06
C GLU A 514 3.76 -14.62 -7.51
N ASN A 515 3.84 -14.38 -8.83
CA ASN A 515 4.62 -13.27 -9.38
C ASN A 515 3.77 -12.07 -9.84
N TYR A 516 2.48 -12.25 -10.12
CA TYR A 516 1.62 -11.19 -10.67
C TYR A 516 0.29 -11.03 -9.92
N LEU A 517 -0.44 -12.11 -9.62
CA LEU A 517 -1.71 -12.00 -8.87
C LEU A 517 -1.45 -11.58 -7.41
N ALA A 518 -0.63 -12.32 -6.68
CA ALA A 518 -0.35 -12.09 -5.26
C ALA A 518 0.42 -10.78 -5.00
N THR A 519 1.25 -10.36 -5.96
CA THR A 519 2.03 -9.12 -5.91
C THR A 519 1.28 -7.92 -6.49
N ASN A 520 0.08 -8.13 -7.05
CA ASN A 520 -0.74 -7.10 -7.70
C ASN A 520 0.03 -6.31 -8.78
N THR A 521 0.84 -7.01 -9.60
CA THR A 521 1.79 -6.42 -10.57
C THR A 521 1.36 -6.68 -12.04
N PRO A 522 1.28 -5.65 -12.91
CA PRO A 522 0.87 -5.82 -14.31
C PRO A 522 1.93 -6.58 -15.13
N VAL A 523 1.50 -7.30 -16.16
CA VAL A 523 2.39 -8.07 -17.05
C VAL A 523 1.83 -8.16 -18.46
N ILE A 524 2.71 -8.29 -19.46
CA ILE A 524 2.32 -8.53 -20.86
C ILE A 524 2.59 -9.99 -21.22
N PHE A 525 1.63 -10.65 -21.85
CA PHE A 525 1.77 -11.97 -22.44
C PHE A 525 1.91 -11.86 -23.95
N SER A 526 2.82 -12.62 -24.54
CA SER A 526 2.91 -12.81 -25.98
C SER A 526 2.35 -14.17 -26.37
N GLY A 527 1.66 -14.24 -27.50
CA GLY A 527 1.22 -15.51 -28.11
C GLY A 527 -0.06 -16.11 -27.53
N ILE A 528 -0.78 -15.37 -26.67
CA ILE A 528 -2.00 -15.83 -26.01
C ILE A 528 -3.14 -16.13 -27.00
N ALA A 529 -3.29 -15.30 -28.03
CA ALA A 529 -4.40 -15.36 -28.98
C ALA A 529 -4.06 -16.12 -30.29
N THR A 530 -2.83 -16.62 -30.43
CA THR A 530 -2.31 -17.18 -31.69
C THR A 530 -3.11 -18.37 -32.21
N LYS A 531 -3.74 -19.13 -31.31
CA LYS A 531 -4.55 -20.31 -31.65
C LYS A 531 -6.06 -20.04 -31.67
N TRP A 532 -6.49 -18.86 -31.23
CA TRP A 532 -7.91 -18.54 -31.09
C TRP A 532 -8.58 -18.32 -32.45
N LEU A 533 -9.83 -18.77 -32.56
CA LEU A 533 -10.62 -18.60 -33.79
C LEU A 533 -10.86 -17.12 -34.10
N VAL A 534 -11.01 -16.26 -33.08
CA VAL A 534 -11.16 -14.80 -33.28
C VAL A 534 -10.01 -14.21 -34.11
N THR A 535 -8.77 -14.70 -33.91
CA THR A 535 -7.59 -14.25 -34.67
C THR A 535 -7.62 -14.81 -36.09
N LYS A 536 -8.05 -16.07 -36.27
CA LYS A 536 -8.12 -16.70 -37.60
C LYS A 536 -9.24 -16.12 -38.47
N ASP A 537 -10.35 -15.75 -37.85
CA ASP A 537 -11.56 -15.31 -38.55
C ASP A 537 -11.58 -13.79 -38.79
N PHE A 538 -11.04 -12.98 -37.88
CA PHE A 538 -11.24 -11.52 -37.93
C PHE A 538 -9.96 -10.70 -38.06
N PHE A 539 -8.79 -11.34 -38.16
CA PHE A 539 -7.52 -10.66 -38.43
C PHE A 539 -6.91 -11.15 -39.74
N ASP A 540 -6.76 -10.23 -40.70
CA ASP A 540 -6.09 -10.52 -41.97
C ASP A 540 -4.59 -10.31 -41.83
N SER A 541 -3.86 -11.42 -41.68
CA SER A 541 -2.40 -11.41 -41.56
C SER A 541 -1.66 -10.81 -42.77
N SER A 542 -2.29 -10.74 -43.96
CA SER A 542 -1.66 -10.21 -45.18
C SER A 542 -1.68 -8.68 -45.23
N THR A 543 -2.73 -8.07 -44.66
CA THR A 543 -2.89 -6.61 -44.62
C THR A 543 -2.64 -6.02 -43.22
N GLY A 544 -2.60 -6.86 -42.19
CA GLY A 544 -2.53 -6.43 -40.79
C GLY A 544 -3.83 -5.77 -40.30
N SER A 545 -4.93 -5.93 -41.04
CA SER A 545 -6.20 -5.25 -40.82
C SER A 545 -7.28 -6.16 -40.23
N ILE A 546 -8.38 -5.55 -39.77
CA ILE A 546 -9.54 -6.27 -39.24
C ILE A 546 -10.44 -6.67 -40.40
N ASP A 547 -10.81 -7.95 -40.48
CA ASP A 547 -11.76 -8.46 -41.48
C ASP A 547 -13.20 -8.12 -41.07
N ILE A 548 -13.58 -6.86 -41.32
CA ILE A 548 -14.91 -6.30 -41.04
C ILE A 548 -16.01 -7.01 -41.86
N GLU A 549 -15.70 -7.54 -43.04
CA GLU A 549 -16.68 -8.24 -43.88
C GLU A 549 -17.05 -9.59 -43.27
N ASN A 550 -16.06 -10.35 -42.79
CA ASN A 550 -16.32 -11.61 -42.11
C ASN A 550 -17.01 -11.39 -40.75
N LEU A 551 -16.66 -10.33 -40.03
CA LEU A 551 -17.32 -9.94 -38.78
C LEU A 551 -18.81 -9.60 -39.00
N GLU A 552 -19.13 -8.77 -40.00
CA GLU A 552 -20.51 -8.46 -40.39
C GLU A 552 -21.27 -9.72 -40.86
N ARG A 553 -20.64 -10.57 -41.66
CA ARG A 553 -21.26 -11.80 -42.16
C ARG A 553 -21.67 -12.75 -41.03
N LYS A 554 -20.85 -12.87 -39.98
CA LYS A 554 -21.08 -13.78 -38.85
C LYS A 554 -21.98 -13.19 -37.77
N PHE A 555 -21.83 -11.90 -37.48
CA PHE A 555 -22.44 -11.25 -36.32
C PHE A 555 -23.33 -10.06 -36.67
N GLY A 556 -23.58 -9.76 -37.94
CA GLY A 556 -24.30 -8.56 -38.37
C GLY A 556 -25.67 -8.33 -37.72
N GLY A 557 -26.35 -9.41 -37.28
CA GLY A 557 -27.64 -9.34 -36.59
C GLY A 557 -27.57 -9.11 -35.07
N SER A 558 -26.38 -9.15 -34.47
CA SER A 558 -26.19 -8.95 -33.02
C SER A 558 -26.40 -7.48 -32.64
N SER A 559 -27.10 -7.24 -31.53
CA SER A 559 -27.30 -5.89 -30.97
C SER A 559 -26.11 -5.53 -30.10
N VAL A 560 -25.53 -4.36 -30.34
CA VAL A 560 -24.35 -3.82 -29.65
C VAL A 560 -24.58 -2.37 -29.25
N VAL A 561 -23.79 -1.90 -28.29
CA VAL A 561 -23.78 -0.49 -27.88
C VAL A 561 -22.43 0.12 -28.27
N ALA A 562 -22.45 1.16 -29.09
CA ALA A 562 -21.24 1.90 -29.44
C ALA A 562 -21.21 3.25 -28.69
N THR A 563 -20.08 3.58 -28.11
CA THR A 563 -19.84 4.83 -27.39
C THR A 563 -19.13 5.82 -28.31
N ASP A 564 -19.63 7.04 -28.44
CA ASP A 564 -18.91 8.10 -29.16
C ASP A 564 -17.76 8.63 -28.30
N THR A 565 -16.55 8.54 -28.82
CA THR A 565 -15.32 8.94 -28.11
C THR A 565 -14.71 10.24 -28.64
N ALA A 566 -15.42 10.94 -29.55
CA ALA A 566 -14.97 12.22 -30.10
C ALA A 566 -14.88 13.33 -29.03
N PHE A 567 -15.72 13.29 -27.99
CA PHE A 567 -15.80 14.30 -26.93
C PHE A 567 -14.99 13.94 -25.68
N ARG A 568 -13.68 13.78 -25.86
CA ARG A 568 -12.70 13.27 -24.86
C ARG A 568 -12.67 13.97 -23.48
N HIS A 569 -13.24 15.17 -23.35
CA HIS A 569 -13.22 15.99 -22.12
C HIS A 569 -14.51 15.90 -21.29
N ARG A 570 -15.51 15.11 -21.71
CA ARG A 570 -16.82 15.01 -21.04
C ARG A 570 -17.06 13.68 -20.30
N GLY A 571 -16.04 12.82 -20.18
CA GLY A 571 -16.17 11.47 -19.63
C GLY A 571 -16.58 10.45 -20.69
N GLU A 572 -17.41 9.46 -20.31
CA GLU A 572 -17.99 8.51 -21.27
C GLU A 572 -18.99 9.25 -22.18
N GLY A 573 -18.68 9.33 -23.47
CA GLY A 573 -19.54 10.00 -24.45
C GLY A 573 -20.86 9.26 -24.71
N PRO A 574 -21.75 9.83 -25.53
CA PRO A 574 -23.07 9.26 -25.75
C PRO A 574 -22.97 7.86 -26.34
N CYS A 575 -23.82 6.97 -25.83
CA CYS A 575 -23.93 5.59 -26.32
C CYS A 575 -25.09 5.47 -27.32
N LYS A 576 -24.91 4.62 -28.33
CA LYS A 576 -25.93 4.30 -29.32
C LYS A 576 -26.05 2.79 -29.48
N GLU A 577 -27.23 2.26 -29.20
CA GLU A 577 -27.59 0.89 -29.54
C GLU A 577 -27.72 0.77 -31.07
N MET A 578 -27.05 -0.22 -31.66
CA MET A 578 -27.07 -0.51 -33.09
C MET A 578 -26.75 -1.98 -33.34
N SER A 579 -27.06 -2.49 -34.52
CA SER A 579 -26.58 -3.79 -34.97
C SER A 579 -25.10 -3.74 -35.35
N VAL A 580 -24.42 -4.89 -35.27
CA VAL A 580 -23.04 -5.02 -35.77
C VAL A 580 -22.95 -4.67 -37.27
N ALA A 581 -23.97 -4.98 -38.07
CA ALA A 581 -24.00 -4.60 -39.49
C ALA A 581 -24.05 -3.07 -39.68
N GLU A 582 -24.87 -2.37 -38.88
CA GLU A 582 -24.89 -0.90 -38.89
C GLU A 582 -23.54 -0.30 -38.48
N TYR A 583 -22.88 -0.88 -37.46
CA TYR A 583 -21.54 -0.47 -37.06
C TYR A 583 -20.50 -0.71 -38.16
N CYS A 584 -20.50 -1.88 -38.81
CA CYS A 584 -19.59 -2.22 -39.91
C CYS A 584 -19.82 -1.34 -41.14
N HIS A 585 -21.08 -0.96 -41.42
CA HIS A 585 -21.39 -0.01 -42.48
C HIS A 585 -20.79 1.37 -42.18
N TRP A 586 -21.03 1.89 -40.97
CA TRP A 586 -20.45 3.16 -40.53
C TRP A 586 -18.91 3.14 -40.57
N TRP A 587 -18.29 2.06 -40.09
CA TRP A 587 -16.83 1.87 -40.08
C TRP A 587 -16.24 2.06 -41.48
N ARG A 588 -16.80 1.38 -42.50
CA ARG A 588 -16.31 1.51 -43.89
C ARG A 588 -16.43 2.92 -44.43
N GLU A 589 -17.49 3.65 -44.07
CA GLU A 589 -17.69 5.02 -44.51
C GLU A 589 -16.66 5.96 -43.86
N HIS A 590 -16.45 5.83 -42.55
CA HIS A 590 -15.44 6.59 -41.81
C HIS A 590 -14.03 6.42 -42.40
N HIS A 591 -13.65 5.20 -42.80
CA HIS A 591 -12.36 4.97 -43.45
C HIS A 591 -12.29 5.40 -44.93
N ARG A 592 -13.43 5.53 -45.63
CA ARG A 592 -13.46 6.11 -46.98
C ARG A 592 -13.24 7.62 -46.96
N THR A 593 -13.76 8.32 -45.95
CA THR A 593 -13.66 9.77 -45.83
C THR A 593 -12.32 10.22 -45.22
N GLY A 594 -11.70 9.40 -44.37
CA GLY A 594 -10.48 9.74 -43.62
C GLY A 594 -9.17 9.16 -44.17
N ASN A 595 -8.69 9.60 -45.35
CA ASN A 595 -7.29 9.36 -45.74
C ASN A 595 -6.74 10.39 -46.75
N ARG A 596 -6.13 11.47 -46.24
CA ARG A 596 -5.11 12.32 -46.90
C ARG A 596 -4.68 13.39 -45.88
N ASP A 597 -3.71 13.08 -45.03
CA ASP A 597 -2.60 13.99 -44.69
C ASP A 597 -1.63 13.24 -43.77
N GLY A 598 -0.37 13.23 -44.17
CA GLY A 598 0.68 12.42 -43.58
C GLY A 598 1.18 12.94 -42.24
N ASP A 599 1.60 12.00 -41.40
CA ASP A 599 2.79 12.04 -40.54
C ASP A 599 3.33 13.45 -40.22
N ASN A 600 2.67 14.13 -39.26
CA ASN A 600 3.20 15.08 -38.26
C ASN A 600 2.06 16.01 -37.80
N ASP A 601 1.99 16.25 -36.48
CA ASP A 601 1.12 17.23 -35.81
C ASP A 601 -0.38 16.90 -35.65
N LEU A 602 -0.71 16.01 -34.71
CA LEU A 602 -2.04 15.97 -34.06
C LEU A 602 -2.22 17.06 -32.97
N GLU A 603 -1.22 17.91 -32.73
CA GLU A 603 -1.26 18.95 -31.69
C GLU A 603 -1.46 20.38 -32.20
N LYS A 604 -1.56 20.63 -33.51
CA LYS A 604 -1.75 22.00 -34.04
C LYS A 604 -2.70 22.05 -35.22
N LYS A 605 -4.00 22.22 -34.94
CA LYS A 605 -4.96 23.04 -35.72
C LYS A 605 -6.36 22.88 -35.14
N VAL A 606 -6.84 23.90 -34.42
CA VAL A 606 -8.29 24.16 -34.31
C VAL A 606 -8.49 25.65 -34.55
N ASP A 607 -8.73 26.00 -35.81
CA ASP A 607 -9.40 27.26 -36.16
C ASP A 607 -10.90 27.05 -35.94
N GLN A 608 -11.52 27.95 -35.18
CA GLN A 608 -12.64 27.65 -34.31
C GLN A 608 -14.04 27.85 -34.90
N GLU A 609 -14.23 27.98 -36.21
CA GLU A 609 -15.53 28.50 -36.72
C GLU A 609 -16.32 27.65 -37.72
N LYS A 610 -15.86 26.49 -38.22
CA LYS A 610 -16.70 25.60 -39.08
C LYS A 610 -16.28 24.12 -39.09
N LEU A 611 -16.57 23.36 -38.04
CA LEU A 611 -16.41 21.90 -38.06
C LEU A 611 -17.73 21.24 -37.64
N GLU A 612 -18.41 20.59 -38.59
CA GLU A 612 -19.31 19.49 -38.27
C GLU A 612 -18.48 18.45 -37.52
N VAL A 613 -18.89 18.10 -36.29
CA VAL A 613 -18.07 17.22 -35.44
C VAL A 613 -18.13 15.81 -36.01
N GLU A 614 -16.99 15.30 -36.48
CA GLU A 614 -16.88 13.92 -36.94
C GLU A 614 -16.96 12.97 -35.73
N HIS A 615 -18.01 12.15 -35.67
CA HIS A 615 -18.23 11.16 -34.60
C HIS A 615 -17.22 10.02 -34.67
N VAL A 616 -16.76 9.51 -33.52
CA VAL A 616 -15.81 8.38 -33.42
C VAL A 616 -16.44 7.28 -32.55
N TRP A 617 -17.22 6.41 -33.19
CA TRP A 617 -17.92 5.31 -32.51
C TRP A 617 -16.97 4.16 -32.14
N TYR A 618 -16.85 3.91 -30.83
CA TYR A 618 -16.10 2.81 -30.25
C TYR A 618 -17.06 1.76 -29.70
N LEU A 619 -17.05 0.56 -30.28
CA LEU A 619 -17.83 -0.57 -29.80
C LEU A 619 -17.08 -1.18 -28.60
N LYS A 620 -17.63 -0.98 -27.40
CA LYS A 620 -17.13 -1.52 -26.13
C LYS A 620 -18.18 -2.42 -25.50
N ASP A 621 -17.72 -3.32 -24.64
CA ASP A 621 -18.55 -4.20 -23.83
C ASP A 621 -19.49 -5.12 -24.64
N TRP A 622 -19.05 -5.55 -25.83
CA TRP A 622 -19.79 -6.56 -26.59
C TRP A 622 -19.51 -7.98 -26.06
N HIS A 623 -20.55 -8.61 -25.53
CA HIS A 623 -20.51 -9.90 -24.86
C HIS A 623 -20.58 -11.11 -25.82
N PHE A 624 -19.42 -11.61 -26.27
CA PHE A 624 -19.30 -12.68 -27.28
C PHE A 624 -20.02 -14.00 -26.94
N VAL A 625 -20.13 -14.36 -25.65
CA VAL A 625 -20.67 -15.66 -25.22
C VAL A 625 -22.20 -15.72 -25.37
N LYS A 626 -22.88 -14.57 -25.33
CA LYS A 626 -24.32 -14.48 -25.57
C LYS A 626 -24.68 -14.76 -27.03
N ASP A 627 -23.90 -14.23 -27.98
CA ASP A 627 -24.17 -14.31 -29.42
C ASP A 627 -23.69 -15.60 -30.09
N ALA A 628 -22.69 -16.29 -29.53
CA ALA A 628 -22.24 -17.60 -30.05
C ALA A 628 -23.36 -18.66 -30.04
N SER A 629 -24.36 -18.50 -29.16
CA SER A 629 -25.58 -19.31 -29.12
C SER A 629 -26.57 -19.00 -30.28
N LEU A 630 -26.48 -17.81 -30.89
CA LEU A 630 -27.37 -17.36 -31.98
C LEU A 630 -26.82 -17.70 -33.38
N GLY A 631 -25.50 -17.84 -33.53
CA GLY A 631 -24.85 -18.22 -34.79
C GLY A 631 -25.03 -19.69 -35.19
N SER A 632 -25.53 -20.54 -34.28
CA SER A 632 -25.64 -21.99 -34.44
C SER A 632 -26.95 -22.46 -35.11
N LYS A 633 -27.56 -21.63 -35.96
CA LYS A 633 -28.73 -22.05 -36.77
C LYS A 633 -28.38 -22.84 -38.03
N HIS A 634 -27.11 -23.06 -38.32
CA HIS A 634 -26.69 -23.92 -39.42
C HIS A 634 -25.73 -25.01 -38.94
N GLU A 635 -26.23 -26.24 -39.07
CA GLU A 635 -25.54 -27.54 -38.98
C GLU A 635 -25.28 -28.08 -37.56
N GLU A 636 -26.31 -28.75 -37.04
CA GLU A 636 -26.19 -29.79 -36.02
C GLU A 636 -25.21 -30.89 -36.50
N LYS A 637 -24.00 -30.91 -35.95
CA LYS A 637 -23.15 -32.10 -35.88
C LYS A 637 -22.76 -32.34 -34.43
N GLU A 638 -22.94 -33.57 -33.99
CA GLU A 638 -22.82 -34.09 -32.61
C GLU A 638 -21.45 -33.91 -31.91
N ASP A 639 -20.48 -33.21 -32.51
CA ASP A 639 -19.17 -32.90 -31.90
C ASP A 639 -19.09 -31.47 -31.32
N SER A 640 -20.21 -30.74 -31.23
CA SER A 640 -20.26 -29.29 -30.98
C SER A 640 -20.01 -28.81 -29.53
N LYS A 641 -19.34 -29.60 -28.67
CA LYS A 641 -19.10 -29.20 -27.26
C LYS A 641 -18.02 -28.12 -27.08
N ASP A 642 -17.29 -27.74 -28.13
CA ASP A 642 -16.04 -26.97 -27.98
C ASP A 642 -15.90 -25.73 -28.90
N PHE A 643 -17.00 -25.24 -29.49
CA PHE A 643 -16.93 -24.10 -30.42
C PHE A 643 -16.85 -22.75 -29.67
N ARG A 644 -15.66 -22.37 -29.18
CA ARG A 644 -15.40 -21.08 -28.54
C ARG A 644 -14.43 -20.22 -29.37
N TYR A 645 -14.77 -18.93 -29.56
CA TYR A 645 -13.92 -17.99 -30.31
C TYR A 645 -12.57 -17.71 -29.64
N TYR A 646 -12.49 -17.91 -28.33
CA TYR A 646 -11.27 -17.93 -27.54
C TYR A 646 -11.44 -18.92 -26.37
N GLN A 647 -10.32 -19.32 -25.76
CA GLN A 647 -10.31 -20.13 -24.55
C GLN A 647 -9.61 -19.34 -23.44
N ILE A 648 -10.13 -19.43 -22.21
CA ILE A 648 -9.52 -18.82 -21.04
C ILE A 648 -8.28 -19.65 -20.68
N PRO A 649 -7.06 -19.06 -20.71
CA PRO A 649 -5.87 -19.75 -20.26
C PRO A 649 -5.98 -20.21 -18.80
N THR A 650 -5.36 -21.33 -18.46
CA THR A 650 -5.43 -21.93 -17.11
C THR A 650 -4.88 -21.01 -16.02
N TYR A 651 -3.94 -20.12 -16.31
CA TYR A 651 -3.45 -19.17 -15.33
C TYR A 651 -4.46 -18.06 -14.98
N PHE A 652 -5.57 -17.93 -15.72
CA PHE A 652 -6.72 -17.10 -15.37
C PHE A 652 -7.90 -17.93 -14.85
N SER A 653 -7.68 -19.19 -14.42
CA SER A 653 -8.77 -20.08 -14.02
C SER A 653 -9.38 -19.77 -12.66
N ASP A 654 -8.69 -19.00 -11.81
CA ASP A 654 -9.23 -18.58 -10.51
C ASP A 654 -10.20 -17.40 -10.67
N ASP A 655 -11.32 -17.66 -11.36
CA ASP A 655 -12.30 -16.66 -11.81
C ASP A 655 -13.65 -16.86 -11.12
N TRP A 656 -13.79 -16.30 -9.93
CA TRP A 656 -14.97 -16.45 -9.08
C TRP A 656 -16.21 -15.82 -9.73
N LEU A 657 -16.01 -14.75 -10.48
CA LEU A 657 -17.07 -13.95 -11.07
C LEU A 657 -17.75 -14.73 -12.21
N ASN A 658 -16.99 -15.10 -13.23
CA ASN A 658 -17.56 -15.78 -14.39
C ASN A 658 -17.91 -17.23 -14.08
N GLU A 659 -17.21 -17.90 -13.15
CA GLU A 659 -17.59 -19.23 -12.69
C GLU A 659 -19.01 -19.25 -12.07
N TRP A 660 -19.34 -18.23 -11.28
CA TRP A 660 -20.67 -18.08 -10.72
C TRP A 660 -21.73 -17.71 -11.77
N TYR A 661 -21.44 -16.77 -12.68
CA TYR A 661 -22.38 -16.41 -13.74
C TYR A 661 -22.63 -17.54 -14.75
N ASP A 662 -21.61 -18.34 -15.07
CA ASP A 662 -21.75 -19.54 -15.91
C ASP A 662 -22.66 -20.57 -15.21
N HIS A 663 -22.53 -20.74 -13.89
CA HIS A 663 -23.42 -21.60 -13.10
C HIS A 663 -24.88 -21.11 -13.11
N LEU A 664 -25.11 -19.80 -12.94
CA LEU A 664 -26.45 -19.21 -13.01
C LEU A 664 -27.09 -19.41 -14.39
N ALA A 665 -26.32 -19.24 -15.47
CA ALA A 665 -26.80 -19.46 -16.83
C ALA A 665 -27.18 -20.94 -17.07
N CYS A 666 -26.41 -21.89 -16.53
CA CYS A 666 -26.73 -23.32 -16.64
C CYS A 666 -27.98 -23.73 -15.86
N THR A 667 -28.19 -23.19 -14.65
CA THR A 667 -29.32 -23.56 -13.79
C THR A 667 -30.64 -22.94 -14.25
N THR A 668 -30.62 -21.71 -14.77
CA THR A 668 -31.79 -21.05 -15.38
C THR A 668 -32.24 -21.74 -16.68
N ALA A 669 -31.30 -22.21 -17.50
CA ALA A 669 -31.60 -22.97 -18.72
C ALA A 669 -32.19 -24.38 -18.44
N PHE A 670 -31.85 -25.00 -17.30
CA PHE A 670 -32.31 -26.36 -16.93
C PHE A 670 -33.69 -26.40 -16.27
N ASN A 671 -34.08 -25.33 -15.57
CA ASN A 671 -35.29 -25.32 -14.75
C ASN A 671 -36.53 -24.74 -15.45
N GLY A 672 -36.41 -24.10 -16.62
CA GLY A 672 -37.56 -23.63 -17.42
C GLY A 672 -38.52 -22.66 -16.71
N ILE A 673 -38.12 -22.13 -15.55
CA ILE A 673 -38.89 -21.19 -14.75
C ILE A 673 -38.30 -19.81 -15.03
N GLU A 674 -39.04 -18.98 -15.77
CA GLU A 674 -38.86 -17.53 -15.72
C GLU A 674 -39.13 -17.11 -14.28
N THR A 675 -38.09 -16.87 -13.49
CA THR A 675 -38.23 -16.31 -12.14
C THR A 675 -38.69 -14.87 -12.29
N GLU A 676 -39.91 -14.59 -11.83
CA GLU A 676 -40.50 -13.26 -11.68
C GLU A 676 -39.75 -12.45 -10.61
N ASP A 677 -38.56 -11.93 -10.93
CA ASP A 677 -37.92 -10.88 -10.14
C ASP A 677 -37.87 -9.60 -10.99
N ASN A 678 -39.06 -9.03 -11.19
CA ASN A 678 -39.27 -7.72 -11.78
C ASN A 678 -39.06 -6.64 -10.71
N ILE A 679 -37.86 -6.05 -10.64
CA ILE A 679 -37.70 -4.71 -10.08
C ILE A 679 -37.38 -3.75 -11.24
N THR A 680 -38.45 -3.21 -11.82
CA THR A 680 -38.43 -2.12 -12.79
C THR A 680 -37.79 -0.86 -12.19
N PRO A 681 -37.00 -0.10 -12.97
CA PRO A 681 -36.69 1.27 -12.60
C PRO A 681 -37.93 2.14 -12.79
N ALA A 682 -38.50 2.62 -11.68
CA ALA A 682 -39.55 3.62 -11.70
C ALA A 682 -39.14 4.81 -12.58
N THR A 683 -39.84 4.99 -13.70
CA THR A 683 -39.85 6.23 -14.47
C THR A 683 -41.29 6.68 -14.59
N THR A 684 -41.49 7.96 -14.35
CA THR A 684 -42.72 8.71 -14.13
C THR A 684 -43.84 8.46 -15.14
N THR A 685 -45.06 8.37 -14.60
CA THR A 685 -46.36 8.32 -15.28
C THR A 685 -46.54 9.42 -16.32
N THR A 686 -46.81 9.10 -17.59
CA THR A 686 -47.78 9.84 -18.41
C THR A 686 -48.43 8.93 -19.45
N THR A 687 -49.75 8.89 -19.39
CA THR A 687 -50.68 8.14 -20.21
C THR A 687 -50.59 8.52 -21.70
N THR A 688 -50.21 7.59 -22.59
CA THR A 688 -50.85 7.45 -23.91
C THR A 688 -50.53 6.10 -24.58
N THR A 689 -51.60 5.37 -24.85
CA THR A 689 -51.69 4.08 -25.55
C THR A 689 -51.05 4.12 -26.95
N THR A 690 -50.02 3.31 -27.22
CA THR A 690 -49.82 2.63 -28.52
C THR A 690 -48.88 1.43 -28.34
N THR A 691 -49.39 0.26 -28.68
CA THR A 691 -48.80 -1.08 -28.56
C THR A 691 -47.50 -1.23 -29.38
N ARG A 692 -46.35 -1.38 -28.72
CA ARG A 692 -45.15 -2.01 -29.29
C ARG A 692 -44.61 -3.01 -28.26
N THR A 693 -44.75 -4.28 -28.60
CA THR A 693 -44.18 -5.43 -27.89
C THR A 693 -42.65 -5.31 -27.83
N ARG A 694 -42.10 -4.80 -26.71
CA ARG A 694 -40.68 -4.96 -26.37
C ARG A 694 -40.51 -6.32 -25.72
N LYS A 695 -39.88 -7.25 -26.44
CA LYS A 695 -39.24 -8.42 -25.84
C LYS A 695 -38.10 -7.93 -24.95
N THR A 696 -38.24 -8.04 -23.64
CA THR A 696 -37.16 -7.83 -22.68
C THR A 696 -36.40 -9.15 -22.53
N SER A 697 -35.27 -9.29 -23.21
CA SER A 697 -34.36 -10.42 -22.99
C SER A 697 -33.69 -10.27 -21.62
N SER A 698 -33.88 -11.22 -20.72
CA SER A 698 -33.18 -11.30 -19.43
C SER A 698 -31.67 -11.41 -19.69
N SER A 699 -30.93 -10.31 -19.52
CA SER A 699 -29.51 -10.23 -19.80
C SER A 699 -28.69 -10.75 -18.61
N THR A 700 -28.21 -11.99 -18.68
CA THR A 700 -27.17 -12.50 -17.77
C THR A 700 -25.83 -11.84 -18.11
N SER A 701 -25.38 -10.81 -17.38
CA SER A 701 -24.08 -10.17 -17.63
C SER A 701 -22.94 -11.17 -17.47
N ASP A 702 -22.05 -11.32 -18.46
CA ASP A 702 -20.78 -12.02 -18.31
C ASP A 702 -19.63 -11.02 -18.43
N TYR A 703 -18.54 -11.19 -17.69
CA TYR A 703 -17.48 -10.16 -17.62
C TYR A 703 -16.41 -10.39 -18.70
N ARG A 704 -16.89 -10.70 -19.91
CA ARG A 704 -16.15 -11.19 -21.07
C ARG A 704 -16.56 -10.37 -22.28
N PHE A 705 -15.67 -9.50 -22.74
CA PHE A 705 -16.01 -8.41 -23.67
C PHE A 705 -15.16 -8.44 -24.93
N VAL A 706 -15.68 -7.83 -25.99
CA VAL A 706 -14.95 -7.52 -27.21
C VAL A 706 -15.03 -6.05 -27.51
N TYR A 707 -13.85 -5.47 -27.73
CA TYR A 707 -13.69 -4.05 -28.03
C TYR A 707 -13.23 -3.92 -29.49
N LEU A 708 -13.97 -3.15 -30.27
CA LEU A 708 -13.70 -2.86 -31.68
C LEU A 708 -13.82 -1.36 -31.91
N GLY A 709 -12.74 -0.71 -32.34
CA GLY A 709 -12.73 0.74 -32.53
C GLY A 709 -11.67 1.21 -33.53
N PRO A 710 -11.96 2.26 -34.31
CA PRO A 710 -10.99 2.81 -35.24
C PRO A 710 -9.88 3.56 -34.50
N ARG A 711 -8.80 3.89 -35.21
CA ARG A 711 -7.74 4.76 -34.69
C ARG A 711 -8.32 6.03 -34.03
N GLY A 712 -7.82 6.35 -32.84
CA GLY A 712 -8.20 7.55 -32.09
C GLY A 712 -9.38 7.38 -31.14
N SER A 713 -10.06 6.22 -31.18
CA SER A 713 -11.01 5.83 -30.13
C SER A 713 -10.30 5.54 -28.80
N SER A 714 -10.96 5.80 -27.68
CA SER A 714 -10.33 5.69 -26.35
C SER A 714 -11.29 5.34 -25.20
N THR A 715 -10.71 4.84 -24.10
CA THR A 715 -11.38 4.67 -22.81
C THR A 715 -10.74 5.64 -21.80
N PRO A 716 -11.57 6.45 -21.10
CA PRO A 716 -11.08 7.40 -20.09
C PRO A 716 -10.52 6.67 -18.87
N LEU A 717 -10.03 7.44 -17.90
CA LEU A 717 -9.35 6.91 -16.73
C LEU A 717 -10.32 6.20 -15.81
N HIS A 718 -10.06 4.93 -15.55
CA HIS A 718 -10.91 4.11 -14.69
C HIS A 718 -10.10 3.02 -13.99
N THR A 719 -10.70 2.43 -12.96
CA THR A 719 -10.37 1.09 -12.48
C THR A 719 -11.45 0.15 -12.96
N ASP A 720 -11.10 -1.11 -13.20
CA ASP A 720 -12.09 -2.12 -13.56
C ASP A 720 -13.19 -2.28 -12.50
N VAL A 721 -14.39 -2.61 -12.98
CA VAL A 721 -15.60 -2.84 -12.16
C VAL A 721 -15.32 -3.81 -11.01
N LEU A 722 -15.93 -3.57 -9.85
CA LEU A 722 -15.72 -4.35 -8.62
C LEU A 722 -14.26 -4.39 -8.12
N HIS A 723 -13.39 -3.48 -8.57
CA HIS A 723 -11.94 -3.61 -8.38
C HIS A 723 -11.45 -5.02 -8.79
N SER A 724 -12.02 -5.57 -9.85
CA SER A 724 -11.60 -6.86 -10.40
C SER A 724 -10.20 -6.76 -11.01
N HIS A 725 -9.57 -7.91 -11.26
CA HIS A 725 -8.49 -7.99 -12.22
C HIS A 725 -9.06 -7.89 -13.63
N SER A 726 -8.28 -7.42 -14.60
CA SER A 726 -8.61 -7.53 -16.01
C SER A 726 -7.43 -7.99 -16.86
N TRP A 727 -7.74 -8.59 -18.00
CA TRP A 727 -6.78 -8.77 -19.07
C TRP A 727 -7.39 -8.36 -20.41
N SER A 728 -6.56 -7.84 -21.32
CA SER A 728 -6.96 -7.45 -22.67
C SER A 728 -5.97 -8.00 -23.68
N ALA A 729 -6.43 -8.94 -24.52
CA ALA A 729 -5.69 -9.54 -25.62
C ALA A 729 -5.97 -8.78 -26.93
N ASN A 730 -4.96 -8.10 -27.45
CA ASN A 730 -5.03 -7.42 -28.74
C ASN A 730 -4.99 -8.45 -29.87
N ILE A 731 -6.06 -8.50 -30.67
CA ILE A 731 -6.14 -9.31 -31.88
C ILE A 731 -5.61 -8.54 -33.08
N ALA A 732 -5.95 -7.24 -33.16
CA ALA A 732 -5.50 -6.33 -34.21
C ALA A 732 -5.21 -4.94 -33.62
N GLY A 733 -4.35 -4.18 -34.31
CA GLY A 733 -3.97 -2.81 -33.95
C GLY A 733 -3.08 -2.67 -32.71
N ARG A 734 -2.52 -1.46 -32.54
CA ARG A 734 -1.74 -1.08 -31.35
C ARG A 734 -2.58 -0.25 -30.38
N LYS A 735 -2.48 -0.55 -29.09
CA LYS A 735 -3.13 0.22 -28.00
C LYS A 735 -2.09 0.85 -27.09
N LEU A 736 -2.23 2.15 -26.82
CA LEU A 736 -1.49 2.84 -25.77
C LEU A 736 -2.28 2.77 -24.47
N TRP A 737 -1.70 2.10 -23.48
CA TRP A 737 -2.18 2.04 -22.12
C TRP A 737 -1.38 3.02 -21.27
N ARG A 738 -2.07 3.85 -20.49
CA ARG A 738 -1.43 4.60 -19.40
C ARG A 738 -1.96 4.03 -18.11
N VAL A 739 -1.09 3.42 -17.31
CA VAL A 739 -1.49 2.75 -16.07
C VAL A 739 -0.83 3.45 -14.88
N LEU A 740 -1.60 3.66 -13.83
CA LEU A 740 -1.16 4.24 -12.56
C LEU A 740 -1.34 3.18 -11.46
N PRO A 741 -0.27 2.84 -10.72
CA PRO A 741 -0.35 1.89 -9.62
C PRO A 741 -1.40 2.30 -8.57
N ALA A 742 -2.07 1.29 -8.00
CA ALA A 742 -3.17 1.48 -7.06
C ALA A 742 -2.77 2.34 -5.85
N GLU A 743 -1.52 2.27 -5.38
CA GLU A 743 -1.05 3.09 -4.26
C GLU A 743 -1.03 4.59 -4.55
N TYR A 744 -0.97 4.99 -5.82
CA TYR A 744 -0.97 6.38 -6.27
C TYR A 744 -2.37 6.90 -6.64
N ALA A 745 -3.41 6.07 -6.52
CA ALA A 745 -4.80 6.44 -6.82
C ALA A 745 -5.26 7.74 -6.13
N HIS A 746 -4.74 8.03 -4.94
CA HIS A 746 -5.09 9.22 -4.16
C HIS A 746 -4.65 10.55 -4.82
N LEU A 747 -3.69 10.49 -5.75
CA LEU A 747 -3.13 11.66 -6.42
C LEU A 747 -4.04 12.23 -7.50
N VAL A 748 -5.00 11.43 -7.98
CA VAL A 748 -5.78 11.73 -9.18
C VAL A 748 -7.26 11.92 -8.87
N GLN A 749 -7.59 11.95 -7.57
CA GLN A 749 -8.92 12.19 -7.05
C GLN A 749 -9.23 13.68 -6.94
N ASP A 750 -10.47 14.06 -7.28
CA ASP A 750 -10.98 15.41 -7.09
C ASP A 750 -11.07 15.74 -5.59
N LYS A 751 -10.33 16.76 -5.16
CA LYS A 751 -10.31 17.23 -3.75
C LYS A 751 -11.34 18.31 -3.47
N THR A 752 -12.03 18.83 -4.48
CA THR A 752 -12.94 19.99 -4.36
C THR A 752 -14.41 19.59 -4.34
N THR A 753 -14.79 18.53 -5.07
CA THR A 753 -16.19 18.06 -5.13
C THR A 753 -16.46 16.94 -4.13
N GLY A 754 -15.43 16.36 -3.51
CA GLY A 754 -15.56 15.15 -2.68
C GLY A 754 -15.98 13.91 -3.47
N MET A 755 -16.19 14.03 -4.79
CA MET A 755 -16.55 12.94 -5.68
C MET A 755 -15.28 12.22 -6.16
N SER A 756 -15.30 10.89 -6.15
CA SER A 756 -14.13 10.08 -6.52
C SER A 756 -13.93 9.92 -8.04
N HIS A 757 -14.28 10.93 -8.85
CA HIS A 757 -14.00 10.83 -10.28
C HIS A 757 -12.52 11.14 -10.50
N PRO A 758 -11.75 10.18 -11.03
CA PRO A 758 -10.35 10.39 -11.29
C PRO A 758 -10.18 11.35 -12.50
N TYR A 759 -9.17 12.21 -12.48
CA TYR A 759 -8.85 13.09 -13.61
C TYR A 759 -8.12 12.35 -14.72
N ASP A 760 -8.62 12.42 -15.96
CA ASP A 760 -8.00 11.74 -17.11
C ASP A 760 -6.55 12.20 -17.37
N PHE A 761 -5.65 11.24 -17.60
CA PHE A 761 -4.25 11.52 -17.91
C PHE A 761 -4.03 11.85 -19.38
N TYR A 762 -4.22 13.12 -19.77
CA TYR A 762 -3.83 13.59 -21.10
C TYR A 762 -2.59 14.49 -21.03
N PRO A 763 -1.51 14.17 -21.78
CA PRO A 763 -0.29 14.98 -21.83
C PRO A 763 -0.53 16.45 -22.19
N SER A 764 -1.54 16.73 -23.02
CA SER A 764 -1.90 18.09 -23.46
C SER A 764 -2.52 18.95 -22.37
N ASP A 765 -3.17 18.35 -21.37
CA ASP A 765 -3.85 19.11 -20.30
C ASP A 765 -2.88 19.46 -19.15
N ILE A 766 -1.76 18.74 -19.10
CA ILE A 766 -0.70 18.86 -18.09
C ILE A 766 0.30 19.98 -18.42
N GLN A 767 0.51 20.28 -19.71
CA GLN A 767 1.53 21.25 -20.14
C GLN A 767 1.02 22.70 -20.23
N GLU A 768 -0.30 22.92 -20.33
CA GLU A 768 -0.84 24.26 -20.63
C GLU A 768 -1.61 24.93 -19.49
N GLY A 769 -1.85 24.29 -18.34
CA GLY A 769 -2.63 24.91 -17.25
C GLY A 769 -4.00 25.39 -17.73
N ARG A 770 -4.73 24.54 -18.47
CA ARG A 770 -6.01 24.91 -19.06
C ARG A 770 -7.08 25.08 -17.97
N ASN A 771 -7.63 26.28 -17.87
CA ASN A 771 -8.93 26.50 -17.21
C ASN A 771 -10.01 25.76 -18.02
N GLU A 772 -10.67 24.77 -17.42
CA GLU A 772 -11.84 24.12 -18.02
C GLU A 772 -12.91 25.16 -18.36
N ARG A 773 -13.16 25.40 -19.65
CA ARG A 773 -14.31 26.18 -20.11
C ARG A 773 -15.48 25.22 -20.35
N VAL A 774 -16.33 25.03 -19.35
CA VAL A 774 -17.64 24.43 -19.58
C VAL A 774 -18.54 25.44 -20.27
N VAL A 775 -18.97 25.15 -21.50
CA VAL A 775 -19.95 25.97 -22.23
C VAL A 775 -21.33 25.70 -21.66
N VAL A 776 -21.79 26.57 -20.75
CA VAL A 776 -23.19 26.55 -20.28
C VAL A 776 -24.04 27.28 -21.32
N LEU A 777 -24.87 26.55 -22.06
CA LEU A 777 -25.86 27.15 -22.96
C LEU A 777 -27.03 27.65 -22.12
N ARG A 778 -27.25 28.97 -22.11
CA ARG A 778 -28.46 29.59 -21.57
C ARG A 778 -29.40 29.95 -22.72
N ASP A 779 -30.69 29.77 -22.50
CA ASP A 779 -31.69 30.37 -23.39
C ASP A 779 -31.80 31.89 -23.14
N SER A 780 -32.55 32.58 -23.99
CA SER A 780 -32.79 34.03 -23.89
C SER A 780 -33.50 34.48 -22.60
N ASN A 781 -33.95 33.54 -21.76
CA ASN A 781 -34.63 33.80 -20.50
C ASN A 781 -33.74 33.53 -19.27
N GLY A 782 -32.47 33.12 -19.48
CA GLY A 782 -31.49 32.94 -18.41
C GLY A 782 -31.53 31.58 -17.72
N THR A 783 -32.33 30.63 -18.21
CA THR A 783 -32.45 29.26 -17.66
C THR A 783 -31.24 28.42 -18.08
N ILE A 784 -30.64 27.71 -17.13
CA ILE A 784 -29.52 26.78 -17.38
C ILE A 784 -30.08 25.52 -18.03
N CYS A 785 -29.75 25.26 -19.29
CA CYS A 785 -30.05 23.98 -19.92
C CYS A 785 -28.94 22.99 -19.55
N LEU A 786 -29.18 22.16 -18.53
CA LEU A 786 -28.35 20.98 -18.29
C LEU A 786 -28.77 19.91 -19.31
N GLU A 787 -27.91 19.67 -20.30
CA GLU A 787 -28.07 18.51 -21.18
C GLU A 787 -27.76 17.25 -20.34
N ASN A 788 -28.71 16.31 -20.25
CA ASN A 788 -28.44 15.01 -19.66
C ASN A 788 -27.51 14.22 -20.61
N PRO A 789 -26.25 13.93 -20.24
CA PRO A 789 -25.29 13.33 -21.17
C PRO A 789 -25.64 11.90 -21.60
N ARG A 790 -26.54 11.21 -20.87
CA ARG A 790 -26.81 9.78 -21.07
C ARG A 790 -27.90 9.47 -22.11
N THR A 791 -28.77 10.41 -22.47
CA THR A 791 -29.96 10.09 -23.30
C THR A 791 -30.08 10.89 -24.59
N GLY A 792 -29.36 12.01 -24.74
CA GLY A 792 -29.50 12.89 -25.91
C GLY A 792 -30.92 13.48 -26.10
N GLU A 793 -31.83 13.30 -25.15
CA GLU A 793 -33.18 13.84 -25.22
C GLU A 793 -33.22 15.25 -24.62
N HIS A 794 -33.60 16.22 -25.46
CA HIS A 794 -33.99 17.53 -24.99
C HIS A 794 -35.31 17.41 -24.22
N SER A 795 -35.26 17.56 -22.89
CA SER A 795 -36.46 17.87 -22.10
C SER A 795 -36.97 19.25 -22.52
N THR A 796 -37.79 19.27 -23.56
CA THR A 796 -38.60 20.42 -23.93
C THR A 796 -39.95 20.22 -23.26
N THR A 797 -40.22 20.97 -22.20
CA THR A 797 -41.60 21.31 -21.85
C THR A 797 -42.23 21.89 -23.11
N LYS A 798 -43.24 21.18 -23.64
CA LYS A 798 -44.03 21.59 -24.80
C LYS A 798 -44.45 23.05 -24.65
N ASN A 799 -43.87 23.94 -25.46
CA ASN A 799 -44.59 25.09 -25.96
C ASN A 799 -43.99 25.59 -27.28
N THR A 800 -44.91 25.70 -28.22
CA THR A 800 -44.80 26.20 -29.59
C THR A 800 -44.01 27.51 -29.71
N ALA A 801 -43.02 27.56 -30.61
CA ALA A 801 -42.87 28.62 -31.61
C ALA A 801 -41.64 28.37 -32.50
N LYS A 802 -41.87 28.32 -33.82
CA LYS A 802 -40.85 28.58 -34.84
C LYS A 802 -40.33 30.01 -34.63
N ASN A 803 -39.05 30.20 -34.36
CA ASN A 803 -38.31 31.37 -34.84
C ASN A 803 -36.80 31.19 -34.71
N SER A 804 -36.13 31.51 -35.81
CA SER A 804 -34.71 31.66 -36.03
C SER A 804 -34.08 32.75 -35.17
N ASN A 805 -32.77 32.64 -34.94
CA ASN A 805 -31.88 33.51 -34.16
C ASN A 805 -32.00 33.42 -32.62
N ARG A 806 -31.31 32.43 -32.03
CA ARG A 806 -30.89 32.50 -30.63
C ARG A 806 -29.38 32.73 -30.56
N GLN A 807 -28.98 33.87 -30.02
CA GLN A 807 -27.59 34.18 -29.65
C GLN A 807 -27.31 33.57 -28.26
N TYR A 808 -26.35 32.65 -28.18
CA TYR A 808 -25.87 32.08 -26.93
C TYR A 808 -24.69 32.90 -26.41
N SER A 809 -24.68 33.23 -25.12
CA SER A 809 -23.54 33.89 -24.46
C SER A 809 -22.76 32.89 -23.60
N THR A 810 -21.45 32.83 -23.80
CA THR A 810 -20.53 31.98 -23.01
C THR A 810 -20.17 32.71 -21.72
N ILE A 811 -20.57 32.17 -20.56
CA ILE A 811 -20.08 32.64 -19.25
C ILE A 811 -19.21 31.51 -18.67
N ALA A 812 -17.92 31.79 -18.48
CA ALA A 812 -17.02 30.89 -17.77
C ALA A 812 -17.37 30.89 -16.27
N THR A 813 -17.84 29.77 -15.74
CA THR A 813 -17.88 29.57 -14.27
C THR A 813 -16.48 29.25 -13.77
N PRO A 814 -16.04 29.78 -12.62
CA PRO A 814 -14.71 29.52 -12.09
C PRO A 814 -14.75 28.16 -11.38
N PHE A 815 -14.46 27.08 -12.10
CA PHE A 815 -13.93 25.91 -11.41
C PHE A 815 -12.56 26.31 -10.82
N PRO A 816 -12.21 25.81 -9.62
CA PRO A 816 -10.87 25.99 -9.10
C PRO A 816 -9.85 25.48 -10.13
N ASP A 817 -8.70 26.16 -10.22
CA ASP A 817 -7.59 25.76 -11.08
C ASP A 817 -7.33 24.25 -11.00
N ILE A 818 -6.92 23.62 -12.11
CA ILE A 818 -6.72 22.16 -12.18
C ILE A 818 -5.80 21.63 -11.08
N ASN A 819 -4.79 22.41 -10.67
CA ASN A 819 -3.89 22.05 -9.57
C ASN A 819 -4.55 22.19 -8.19
N THR A 820 -5.61 22.98 -8.08
CA THR A 820 -6.42 23.07 -6.86
C THR A 820 -7.43 21.93 -6.79
N ARG A 821 -8.01 21.55 -7.93
CA ARG A 821 -8.95 20.43 -8.05
C ARG A 821 -8.26 19.07 -7.89
N PHE A 822 -7.07 18.93 -8.46
CA PHE A 822 -6.25 17.71 -8.46
C PHE A 822 -4.79 18.05 -8.06
N PRO A 823 -4.54 18.36 -6.78
CA PRO A 823 -3.21 18.79 -6.31
C PRO A 823 -2.12 17.73 -6.47
N GLY A 824 -2.49 16.45 -6.56
CA GLY A 824 -1.56 15.35 -6.79
C GLY A 824 -1.27 15.08 -8.27
N LEU A 825 -1.92 15.75 -9.22
CA LEU A 825 -1.86 15.39 -10.64
C LEU A 825 -0.45 15.46 -11.22
N GLN A 826 0.34 16.46 -10.83
CA GLN A 826 1.74 16.59 -11.25
C GLN A 826 2.61 15.46 -10.68
N GLN A 827 2.34 15.05 -9.44
CA GLN A 827 3.03 13.92 -8.82
C GLN A 827 2.62 12.60 -9.47
N ALA A 828 1.34 12.43 -9.82
CA ALA A 828 0.83 11.23 -10.47
C ALA A 828 1.57 10.93 -11.78
N GLN A 829 1.95 11.96 -12.54
CA GLN A 829 2.68 11.82 -13.81
C GLN A 829 4.00 11.07 -13.67
N HIS A 830 4.71 11.24 -12.55
CA HIS A 830 5.96 10.54 -12.32
C HIS A 830 5.78 9.03 -12.06
N HIS A 831 4.53 8.59 -11.88
CA HIS A 831 4.18 7.20 -11.57
C HIS A 831 3.35 6.54 -12.68
N ILE A 832 2.98 7.26 -13.73
CA ILE A 832 2.26 6.70 -14.88
C ILE A 832 3.23 5.86 -15.72
N LEU A 833 2.84 4.62 -16.00
CA LEU A 833 3.53 3.75 -16.94
C LEU A 833 2.81 3.82 -18.29
N GLU A 834 3.53 4.14 -19.36
CA GLU A 834 3.02 4.08 -20.73
C GLU A 834 3.42 2.76 -21.38
N ILE A 835 2.43 2.01 -21.87
CA ILE A 835 2.61 0.68 -22.43
C ILE A 835 1.93 0.60 -23.80
N ILE A 836 2.66 0.18 -24.82
CA ILE A 836 2.07 -0.12 -26.14
C ILE A 836 1.85 -1.62 -26.25
N GLY A 837 0.58 -2.04 -26.33
CA GLY A 837 0.18 -3.40 -26.63
C GLY A 837 0.11 -3.64 -28.14
N TYR A 838 0.70 -4.73 -28.62
CA TYR A 838 0.74 -5.10 -30.03
C TYR A 838 -0.22 -6.28 -30.35
N PRO A 839 -0.57 -6.50 -31.63
CA PRO A 839 -1.33 -7.69 -32.04
C PRO A 839 -0.70 -8.99 -31.57
N GLY A 840 -1.51 -9.90 -31.03
CA GLY A 840 -1.08 -11.17 -30.45
C GLY A 840 -0.59 -11.09 -29.00
N GLU A 841 -0.54 -9.89 -28.40
CA GLU A 841 -0.19 -9.68 -26.99
C GLU A 841 -1.44 -9.50 -26.13
N ALA A 842 -1.36 -9.88 -24.85
CA ALA A 842 -2.32 -9.45 -23.84
C ALA A 842 -1.65 -8.70 -22.70
N ILE A 843 -2.33 -7.72 -22.15
CA ILE A 843 -1.94 -7.07 -20.90
C ILE A 843 -2.80 -7.59 -19.76
N PHE A 844 -2.20 -7.90 -18.62
CA PHE A 844 -2.89 -8.09 -17.33
C PHE A 844 -2.81 -6.79 -16.53
N ILE A 845 -3.98 -6.30 -16.11
CA ILE A 845 -4.15 -5.18 -15.21
C ILE A 845 -4.66 -5.72 -13.86
N PRO A 846 -3.87 -5.58 -12.80
CA PRO A 846 -4.25 -6.07 -11.48
C PRO A 846 -5.27 -5.15 -10.77
N SER A 847 -5.86 -5.66 -9.69
CA SER A 847 -6.95 -5.01 -8.96
C SER A 847 -6.57 -3.61 -8.49
N GLY A 848 -7.45 -2.63 -8.75
CA GLY A 848 -7.32 -1.25 -8.27
C GLY A 848 -6.37 -0.35 -9.06
N TRP A 849 -5.79 -0.84 -10.17
CA TRP A 849 -4.92 -0.03 -11.03
C TRP A 849 -5.74 0.89 -11.94
N TYR A 850 -5.46 2.18 -11.86
CA TYR A 850 -6.13 3.20 -12.66
C TYR A 850 -5.51 3.24 -14.06
N HIS A 851 -6.32 3.25 -15.13
CA HIS A 851 -5.77 3.26 -16.47
C HIS A 851 -6.64 3.94 -17.54
N THR A 852 -5.97 4.49 -18.57
CA THR A 852 -6.58 4.93 -19.84
C THR A 852 -6.10 4.06 -20.99
N VAL A 853 -6.92 3.95 -22.05
CA VAL A 853 -6.57 3.19 -23.25
C VAL A 853 -6.87 4.01 -24.49
N LEU A 854 -5.88 4.16 -25.37
CA LEU A 854 -6.02 4.82 -26.67
C LEU A 854 -5.69 3.85 -27.80
N ASN A 855 -6.59 3.69 -28.75
CA ASN A 855 -6.35 2.91 -29.97
C ASN A 855 -5.47 3.75 -30.92
N LEU A 856 -4.22 3.34 -31.13
CA LEU A 856 -3.26 4.02 -32.01
C LEU A 856 -3.47 3.66 -33.49
N ASP A 857 -4.06 2.48 -33.73
CA ASP A 857 -4.55 2.00 -35.02
C ASP A 857 -5.99 1.49 -34.85
N ASP A 858 -6.56 0.94 -35.91
CA ASP A 858 -7.80 0.18 -35.81
C ASP A 858 -7.60 -1.08 -34.97
N CYS A 859 -8.34 -1.19 -33.88
CA CYS A 859 -8.11 -2.21 -32.87
C CYS A 859 -9.30 -3.14 -32.69
N LEU A 860 -8.97 -4.43 -32.55
CA LEU A 860 -9.87 -5.48 -32.08
C LEU A 860 -9.20 -6.16 -30.88
N SER A 861 -9.89 -6.29 -29.75
CA SER A 861 -9.38 -7.01 -28.58
C SER A 861 -10.43 -7.83 -27.86
N ILE A 862 -9.99 -8.92 -27.23
CA ILE A 862 -10.76 -9.68 -26.25
C ILE A 862 -10.38 -9.19 -24.86
N ASN A 863 -11.36 -8.86 -24.04
CA ASN A 863 -11.21 -8.31 -22.70
C ASN A 863 -11.95 -9.18 -21.69
N HIS A 864 -11.41 -9.30 -20.48
CA HIS A 864 -11.97 -10.19 -19.47
C HIS A 864 -11.69 -9.65 -18.07
N ASN A 865 -12.73 -9.53 -17.26
CA ASN A 865 -12.62 -9.12 -15.87
C ASN A 865 -12.95 -10.30 -14.96
N TRP A 866 -12.18 -10.47 -13.88
CA TRP A 866 -12.42 -11.54 -12.93
C TRP A 866 -12.01 -11.20 -11.49
N ILE A 867 -12.64 -11.90 -10.56
CA ILE A 867 -12.30 -11.88 -9.14
C ILE A 867 -11.57 -13.19 -8.83
N SER A 868 -10.45 -13.09 -8.13
CA SER A 868 -9.65 -14.24 -7.68
C SER A 868 -9.64 -14.31 -6.15
N THR A 869 -9.04 -15.39 -5.64
CA THR A 869 -8.71 -15.56 -4.22
C THR A 869 -7.92 -14.37 -3.68
N HIS A 870 -7.08 -13.75 -4.50
CA HIS A 870 -6.23 -12.60 -4.12
C HIS A 870 -6.94 -11.25 -4.19
N SER A 871 -8.02 -11.11 -4.97
CA SER A 871 -8.75 -9.84 -5.13
C SER A 871 -10.13 -9.78 -4.48
N VAL A 872 -10.71 -10.91 -4.06
CA VAL A 872 -12.09 -10.94 -3.51
C VAL A 872 -12.26 -10.00 -2.31
N MET A 873 -11.25 -9.86 -1.45
CA MET A 873 -11.26 -8.89 -0.35
C MET A 873 -11.21 -7.43 -0.83
N SER A 874 -10.48 -7.15 -1.92
CA SER A 874 -10.45 -5.83 -2.54
C SER A 874 -11.81 -5.46 -3.13
N SER A 875 -12.47 -6.42 -3.79
CA SER A 875 -13.83 -6.27 -4.30
C SER A 875 -14.85 -6.03 -3.17
N TRP A 876 -14.72 -6.77 -2.06
CA TRP A 876 -15.56 -6.56 -0.90
C TRP A 876 -15.39 -5.15 -0.29
N ARG A 877 -14.14 -4.71 -0.11
CA ARG A 877 -13.85 -3.34 0.39
C ARG A 877 -14.38 -2.26 -0.54
N TYR A 878 -14.29 -2.48 -1.86
CA TYR A 878 -14.87 -1.59 -2.85
C TYR A 878 -16.40 -1.50 -2.69
N LEU A 879 -17.10 -2.64 -2.61
CA LEU A 879 -18.55 -2.67 -2.39
C LEU A 879 -18.97 -1.97 -1.09
N ARG A 880 -18.22 -2.16 0.02
CA ARG A 880 -18.47 -1.43 1.27
C ARG A 880 -18.35 0.08 1.09
N LYS A 881 -17.32 0.53 0.38
CA LYS A 881 -17.10 1.95 0.09
C LYS A 881 -18.21 2.53 -0.81
N GLU A 882 -18.64 1.78 -1.82
CA GLU A 882 -19.75 2.18 -2.68
C GLU A 882 -21.08 2.21 -1.91
N ARG A 883 -21.29 1.33 -0.94
CA ARG A 883 -22.45 1.42 -0.02
C ARG A 883 -22.42 2.72 0.77
N THR A 884 -21.31 3.04 1.44
CA THR A 884 -21.17 4.30 2.18
C THR A 884 -21.37 5.52 1.27
N ARG A 885 -20.89 5.45 0.02
CA ARG A 885 -21.09 6.52 -0.95
C ARG A 885 -22.56 6.66 -1.36
N ALA A 886 -23.21 5.54 -1.69
CA ALA A 886 -24.61 5.50 -2.07
C ALA A 886 -25.47 6.07 -0.93
N GLU A 887 -25.24 5.63 0.30
CA GLU A 887 -25.89 6.11 1.52
C GLU A 887 -25.73 7.63 1.68
N ASN A 888 -24.50 8.15 1.62
CA ASN A 888 -24.25 9.59 1.75
C ASN A 888 -24.90 10.43 0.63
N LEU A 889 -25.03 9.88 -0.59
CA LEU A 889 -25.60 10.60 -1.74
C LEU A 889 -27.12 10.74 -1.68
N ILE A 890 -27.80 9.85 -0.95
CA ILE A 890 -29.25 9.88 -0.78
C ILE A 890 -29.66 10.14 0.66
N GLU A 891 -28.75 10.59 1.53
CA GLU A 891 -29.01 10.79 2.97
C GLU A 891 -30.20 11.72 3.23
N ASP A 892 -30.42 12.70 2.35
CA ASP A 892 -31.57 13.60 2.36
C ASP A 892 -32.92 12.87 2.15
N CYS A 893 -32.89 11.71 1.52
CA CYS A 893 -34.03 10.82 1.35
C CYS A 893 -34.30 9.97 2.60
N ARG A 894 -33.41 9.94 3.61
CA ARG A 894 -33.60 9.11 4.82
C ARG A 894 -34.83 9.50 5.62
N GLU A 895 -35.14 10.80 5.71
CA GLU A 895 -36.33 11.28 6.43
C GLU A 895 -37.64 11.03 5.65
N LEU A 896 -37.54 10.78 4.34
CA LEU A 896 -38.66 10.55 3.44
C LEU A 896 -39.03 9.06 3.31
N ASN A 897 -38.16 8.15 3.75
CA ASN A 897 -38.31 6.70 3.61
C ASN A 897 -38.25 5.98 4.97
N GLY A 898 -38.87 4.80 5.08
CA GLY A 898 -38.63 3.89 6.21
C GLY A 898 -37.19 3.35 6.20
N VAL A 899 -36.73 2.76 7.30
CA VAL A 899 -35.36 2.21 7.40
C VAL A 899 -35.10 1.16 6.32
N ALA A 900 -36.07 0.27 6.08
CA ALA A 900 -35.95 -0.78 5.07
C ALA A 900 -35.98 -0.23 3.63
N GLU A 901 -36.88 0.72 3.34
CA GLU A 901 -36.98 1.32 2.00
C GLU A 901 -35.72 2.16 1.68
N PHE A 902 -35.18 2.87 2.68
CA PHE A 902 -33.92 3.56 2.54
C PHE A 902 -32.76 2.59 2.26
N GLU A 903 -32.64 1.48 2.99
CA GLU A 903 -31.61 0.47 2.73
C GLU A 903 -31.77 -0.17 1.35
N LYS A 904 -33.00 -0.41 0.89
CA LYS A 904 -33.29 -0.91 -0.47
C LYS A 904 -32.81 0.08 -1.54
N LEU A 905 -33.04 1.37 -1.35
CA LEU A 905 -32.51 2.42 -2.24
C LEU A 905 -30.97 2.46 -2.23
N VAL A 906 -30.34 2.31 -1.06
CA VAL A 906 -28.88 2.21 -0.95
C VAL A 906 -28.37 1.00 -1.72
N GLN A 907 -28.91 -0.20 -1.48
CA GLN A 907 -28.47 -1.42 -2.15
C GLN A 907 -28.70 -1.37 -3.66
N ARG A 908 -29.83 -0.80 -4.10
CA ARG A 908 -30.10 -0.56 -5.52
C ARG A 908 -29.08 0.40 -6.15
N ASN A 909 -28.69 1.46 -5.45
CA ASN A 909 -27.65 2.38 -5.93
C ASN A 909 -26.28 1.71 -5.99
N VAL A 910 -25.95 0.86 -5.01
CA VAL A 910 -24.72 0.04 -5.05
C VAL A 910 -24.73 -0.88 -6.26
N GLU A 911 -25.83 -1.60 -6.51
CA GLU A 911 -25.97 -2.48 -7.67
C GLU A 911 -25.83 -1.73 -8.99
N MET A 912 -26.47 -0.57 -9.12
CA MET A 912 -26.40 0.26 -10.33
C MET A 912 -25.01 0.85 -10.58
N ASN A 913 -24.27 1.18 -9.51
CA ASN A 913 -22.95 1.81 -9.63
C ASN A 913 -21.81 0.79 -9.76
N ALA A 914 -21.85 -0.28 -8.97
CA ALA A 914 -20.79 -1.28 -8.90
C ALA A 914 -21.03 -2.49 -9.82
N GLY A 915 -22.26 -2.67 -10.31
CA GLY A 915 -22.68 -3.83 -11.11
C GLY A 915 -23.02 -5.08 -10.28
N LEU A 916 -22.84 -5.04 -8.95
CA LEU A 916 -23.14 -6.15 -8.04
C LEU A 916 -23.48 -5.62 -6.64
N GLY A 917 -24.52 -6.17 -6.02
CA GLY A 917 -24.97 -5.83 -4.68
C GLY A 917 -24.47 -6.81 -3.62
N PHE A 918 -24.71 -6.51 -2.34
CA PHE A 918 -24.23 -7.33 -1.24
C PHE A 918 -24.79 -8.76 -1.28
N SER A 919 -26.09 -8.91 -1.57
CA SER A 919 -26.75 -10.22 -1.64
C SER A 919 -26.13 -11.09 -2.74
N ARG A 920 -26.00 -10.53 -3.95
CA ARG A 920 -25.41 -11.23 -5.11
C ARG A 920 -23.93 -11.54 -4.91
N PHE A 921 -23.17 -10.64 -4.31
CA PHE A 921 -21.77 -10.89 -3.94
C PHE A 921 -21.64 -12.01 -2.90
N GLY A 922 -22.48 -12.00 -1.86
CA GLY A 922 -22.55 -13.08 -0.88
C GLY A 922 -22.90 -14.42 -1.52
N ALA A 923 -23.87 -14.45 -2.43
CA ALA A 923 -24.23 -15.66 -3.18
C ALA A 923 -23.08 -16.21 -4.02
N MET A 924 -22.32 -15.34 -4.70
CA MET A 924 -21.11 -15.72 -5.43
C MET A 924 -20.06 -16.35 -4.50
N VAL A 925 -19.73 -15.68 -3.39
CA VAL A 925 -18.71 -16.17 -2.44
C VAL A 925 -19.12 -17.50 -1.82
N ARG A 926 -20.40 -17.66 -1.44
CA ARG A 926 -20.93 -18.93 -0.93
C ARG A 926 -20.82 -20.05 -1.96
N TYR A 927 -21.20 -19.78 -3.22
CA TYR A 927 -21.11 -20.76 -4.30
C TYR A 927 -19.66 -21.26 -4.48
N ILE A 928 -18.69 -20.35 -4.50
CA ILE A 928 -17.28 -20.71 -4.62
C ILE A 928 -16.80 -21.53 -3.41
N ALA A 929 -17.18 -21.13 -2.19
CA ALA A 929 -16.84 -21.87 -0.98
C ALA A 929 -17.43 -23.29 -0.96
N GLU A 930 -18.70 -23.44 -1.35
CA GLU A 930 -19.35 -24.75 -1.40
C GLU A 930 -18.70 -25.67 -2.44
N LYS A 931 -18.28 -25.13 -3.58
CA LYS A 931 -17.55 -25.88 -4.59
C LYS A 931 -16.15 -26.25 -4.09
N ALA A 932 -15.40 -25.32 -3.51
CA ALA A 932 -14.08 -25.56 -2.92
C ALA A 932 -14.10 -26.59 -1.78
N ALA A 933 -15.24 -26.73 -1.09
CA ALA A 933 -15.49 -27.74 -0.05
C ALA A 933 -15.82 -29.14 -0.61
N GLY A 934 -15.91 -29.33 -1.92
CA GLY A 934 -16.25 -30.59 -2.57
C GLY A 934 -17.72 -30.99 -2.47
N LYS A 935 -18.65 -30.03 -2.30
CA LYS A 935 -20.07 -30.29 -2.00
C LYS A 935 -20.91 -30.74 -3.22
N ASN A 936 -20.31 -30.83 -4.42
CA ASN A 936 -21.01 -31.17 -5.67
C ASN A 936 -21.13 -32.67 -6.00
N GLY A 937 -20.95 -33.57 -5.04
CA GLY A 937 -21.34 -34.98 -5.19
C GLY A 937 -20.55 -35.80 -6.20
N LYS A 938 -19.37 -35.35 -6.64
CA LYS A 938 -18.38 -36.17 -7.34
C LYS A 938 -17.29 -36.55 -6.35
N GLU A 939 -17.13 -37.85 -6.08
CA GLU A 939 -16.37 -38.42 -4.96
C GLU A 939 -14.83 -38.22 -5.00
N GLU A 940 -14.28 -37.30 -5.81
CA GLU A 940 -12.82 -37.16 -6.00
C GLU A 940 -12.31 -35.71 -6.23
N GLU A 941 -13.00 -34.65 -5.78
CA GLU A 941 -12.42 -33.29 -5.83
C GLU A 941 -11.63 -32.96 -4.53
N GLU A 942 -10.34 -32.65 -4.68
CA GLU A 942 -9.44 -32.19 -3.63
C GLU A 942 -9.91 -30.84 -3.07
N LEU A 943 -9.80 -30.64 -1.75
CA LEU A 943 -10.22 -29.40 -1.09
C LEU A 943 -9.34 -28.22 -1.53
N ASP A 944 -9.97 -27.12 -1.94
CA ASP A 944 -9.27 -25.86 -2.24
C ASP A 944 -9.24 -24.96 -1.00
N PHE A 945 -8.19 -25.12 -0.18
CA PHE A 945 -8.03 -24.38 1.07
C PHE A 945 -7.86 -22.88 0.88
N ASP A 946 -7.27 -22.43 -0.22
CA ASP A 946 -7.02 -21.02 -0.48
C ASP A 946 -8.35 -20.29 -0.74
N ARG A 947 -9.20 -20.88 -1.60
CA ARG A 947 -10.56 -20.37 -1.82
C ARG A 947 -11.43 -20.40 -0.56
N LEU A 948 -11.38 -21.48 0.23
CA LEU A 948 -12.11 -21.60 1.48
C LEU A 948 -11.69 -20.52 2.50
N THR A 949 -10.39 -20.28 2.63
CA THR A 949 -9.85 -19.27 3.55
C THR A 949 -10.26 -17.86 3.13
N ALA A 950 -10.14 -17.53 1.84
CA ALA A 950 -10.53 -16.22 1.32
C ALA A 950 -12.05 -16.00 1.45
N ALA A 951 -12.86 -17.00 1.11
CA ALA A 951 -14.31 -16.93 1.24
C ALA A 951 -14.75 -16.77 2.69
N GLY A 952 -14.13 -17.50 3.63
CA GLY A 952 -14.41 -17.38 5.06
C GLY A 952 -14.24 -15.95 5.58
N ARG A 953 -13.11 -15.30 5.24
CA ARG A 953 -12.84 -13.91 5.63
C ARG A 953 -13.91 -12.94 5.11
N VAL A 954 -14.26 -13.06 3.84
CA VAL A 954 -15.28 -12.19 3.21
C VAL A 954 -16.65 -12.41 3.82
N LEU A 955 -17.07 -13.67 4.00
CA LEU A 955 -18.38 -14.00 4.56
C LEU A 955 -18.52 -13.55 6.02
N SER A 956 -17.44 -13.62 6.81
CA SER A 956 -17.45 -13.08 8.18
C SER A 956 -17.68 -11.57 8.18
N GLU A 957 -16.94 -10.79 7.38
CA GLU A 957 -17.15 -9.34 7.31
C GLU A 957 -18.51 -8.96 6.73
N LEU A 958 -18.99 -9.68 5.71
CA LEU A 958 -20.32 -9.46 5.12
C LEU A 958 -21.43 -9.74 6.13
N LEU A 959 -21.30 -10.81 6.91
CA LEU A 959 -22.26 -11.18 7.94
C LEU A 959 -22.38 -10.10 9.02
N GLU A 960 -21.25 -9.54 9.48
CA GLU A 960 -21.25 -8.44 10.45
C GLU A 960 -21.98 -7.19 9.92
N GLU A 961 -21.81 -6.86 8.64
CA GLU A 961 -22.51 -5.72 8.03
C GLU A 961 -24.01 -5.98 7.90
N GLN A 962 -24.41 -7.19 7.48
CA GLN A 962 -25.83 -7.56 7.36
C GLN A 962 -26.54 -7.61 8.72
N GLU A 963 -25.89 -8.10 9.77
CA GLU A 963 -26.46 -8.14 11.13
C GLU A 963 -26.66 -6.73 11.70
N LYS A 964 -25.76 -5.77 11.42
CA LYS A 964 -25.94 -4.36 11.81
C LYS A 964 -27.21 -3.77 11.20
N VAL A 965 -27.42 -3.97 9.90
CA VAL A 965 -28.61 -3.50 9.18
C VAL A 965 -29.87 -4.13 9.76
N PHE A 966 -29.85 -5.44 10.03
CA PHE A 966 -30.98 -6.17 10.61
C PHE A 966 -31.36 -5.65 12.02
N LEU A 967 -30.39 -5.22 12.82
CA LEU A 967 -30.61 -4.64 14.16
C LEU A 967 -31.13 -3.20 14.14
N LEU A 968 -30.86 -2.45 13.06
CA LEU A 968 -31.28 -1.05 12.90
C LEU A 968 -32.74 -0.88 12.48
N ASP A 969 -33.40 -1.98 12.10
CA ASP A 969 -34.83 -2.03 11.80
C ASP A 969 -35.62 -2.66 12.97
N PRO A 970 -35.91 -1.90 14.05
CA PRO A 970 -36.79 -2.35 15.13
C PRO A 970 -38.20 -2.35 14.56
N GLY A 971 -38.60 -3.48 13.98
CA GLY A 971 -39.93 -3.67 13.45
C GLY A 971 -40.97 -3.10 14.41
N ASP A 972 -41.83 -2.26 13.85
CA ASP A 972 -43.04 -1.71 14.47
C ASP A 972 -42.88 -0.40 15.28
N ARG A 973 -43.33 0.70 14.65
CA ARG A 973 -44.00 1.84 15.30
C ARG A 973 -44.59 2.82 14.27
N ARG A 974 -45.63 2.41 13.54
CA ARG A 974 -46.58 3.36 12.92
C ARG A 974 -47.93 2.66 12.69
N ASN A 975 -48.81 2.79 13.69
CA ASN A 975 -50.25 2.55 13.56
C ASN A 975 -50.85 3.70 12.76
N ASP A 976 -50.92 3.57 11.44
CA ASP A 976 -51.86 4.34 10.63
C ASP A 976 -52.46 3.46 9.54
N THR A 977 -53.72 3.71 9.22
CA THR A 977 -54.58 2.85 8.40
C THR A 977 -54.87 3.52 7.06
N GLY A 978 -54.21 3.07 5.98
CA GLY A 978 -54.46 3.51 4.61
C GLY A 978 -54.07 2.41 3.62
N SER A 979 -54.85 2.20 2.56
CA SER A 979 -54.72 1.06 1.64
C SER A 979 -53.48 1.08 0.75
N GLU A 980 -52.80 2.22 0.56
CA GLU A 980 -51.50 2.31 -0.13
C GLU A 980 -50.34 1.79 0.74
N MET A 981 -50.50 1.67 2.06
CA MET A 981 -49.49 1.11 2.97
C MET A 981 -49.45 -0.43 3.00
N GLU A 982 -50.42 -1.15 2.42
CA GLU A 982 -50.40 -2.62 2.46
C GLU A 982 -49.35 -3.20 1.50
N GLU A 983 -49.19 -2.63 0.28
CA GLU A 983 -48.12 -3.03 -0.65
C GLU A 983 -46.74 -2.66 -0.11
N GLU A 984 -46.58 -1.46 0.45
CA GLU A 984 -45.31 -0.96 1.02
C GLU A 984 -44.86 -1.80 2.23
N LYS A 985 -45.81 -2.25 3.08
CA LYS A 985 -45.53 -3.16 4.20
C LYS A 985 -45.16 -4.58 3.76
N GLU A 986 -45.76 -5.08 2.68
CA GLU A 986 -45.43 -6.40 2.15
C GLU A 986 -44.04 -6.40 1.47
N GLU A 987 -43.68 -5.32 0.76
CA GLU A 987 -42.33 -5.16 0.20
C GLU A 987 -41.25 -5.05 1.28
N GLU A 988 -41.49 -4.28 2.35
CA GLU A 988 -40.59 -4.16 3.51
C GLU A 988 -40.39 -5.51 4.22
N LYS A 989 -41.47 -6.26 4.41
CA LYS A 989 -41.43 -7.62 4.95
C LYS A 989 -40.64 -8.57 4.06
N ASN A 990 -40.86 -8.54 2.74
CA ASN A 990 -40.14 -9.38 1.79
C ASN A 990 -38.63 -9.08 1.78
N ALA A 991 -38.25 -7.80 1.82
CA ALA A 991 -36.85 -7.38 1.91
C ALA A 991 -36.17 -7.87 3.19
N ARG A 992 -36.89 -7.81 4.32
CA ARG A 992 -36.41 -8.32 5.61
C ARG A 992 -36.25 -9.84 5.62
N GLU A 993 -37.21 -10.58 5.08
CA GLU A 993 -37.14 -12.04 4.93
C GLU A 993 -35.98 -12.46 4.02
N ALA A 994 -35.71 -11.71 2.95
CA ALA A 994 -34.57 -11.94 2.06
C ALA A 994 -33.23 -11.73 2.79
N LEU A 995 -33.09 -10.64 3.56
CA LEU A 995 -31.89 -10.37 4.36
C LEU A 995 -31.65 -11.43 5.45
N GLU A 996 -32.71 -11.86 6.14
CA GLU A 996 -32.64 -12.93 7.14
C GLU A 996 -32.20 -14.27 6.52
N SER A 997 -32.73 -14.58 5.32
CA SER A 997 -32.32 -15.75 4.55
C SER A 997 -30.84 -15.70 4.20
N ASP A 998 -30.33 -14.55 3.74
CA ASP A 998 -28.92 -14.36 3.42
C ASP A 998 -28.00 -14.53 4.64
N ILE A 999 -28.36 -13.95 5.78
CA ILE A 999 -27.64 -14.10 7.06
C ILE A 999 -27.55 -15.59 7.44
N ARG A 1000 -28.67 -16.33 7.34
CA ARG A 1000 -28.72 -17.76 7.65
C ARG A 1000 -27.84 -18.57 6.70
N LEU A 1001 -27.86 -18.27 5.40
CA LEU A 1001 -27.03 -18.96 4.41
C LEU A 1001 -25.53 -18.68 4.62
N ASN A 1002 -25.17 -17.44 4.98
CA ASN A 1002 -23.79 -17.06 5.31
C ASN A 1002 -23.28 -17.83 6.54
N LYS A 1003 -24.07 -17.91 7.61
CA LYS A 1003 -23.72 -18.69 8.81
C LYS A 1003 -23.49 -20.17 8.49
N LYS A 1004 -24.42 -20.78 7.73
CA LYS A 1004 -24.30 -22.18 7.32
C LYS A 1004 -23.07 -22.43 6.44
N CYS A 1005 -22.69 -21.47 5.60
CA CYS A 1005 -21.49 -21.58 4.77
C CYS A 1005 -20.21 -21.46 5.61
N LEU A 1006 -20.16 -20.54 6.59
CA LEU A 1006 -19.04 -20.44 7.53
C LEU A 1006 -18.86 -21.69 8.39
N GLU A 1007 -19.97 -22.33 8.81
CA GLU A 1007 -19.94 -23.63 9.48
C GLU A 1007 -19.34 -24.72 8.58
N LEU A 1008 -19.74 -24.77 7.29
CA LEU A 1008 -19.16 -25.70 6.32
C LEU A 1008 -17.65 -25.48 6.17
N ILE A 1009 -17.21 -24.23 6.00
CA ILE A 1009 -15.79 -23.88 5.87
C ILE A 1009 -15.03 -24.34 7.11
N SER A 1010 -15.55 -24.07 8.30
CA SER A 1010 -14.95 -24.48 9.57
C SER A 1010 -14.80 -26.01 9.66
N VAL A 1011 -15.85 -26.76 9.30
CA VAL A 1011 -15.84 -28.23 9.33
C VAL A 1011 -14.87 -28.83 8.30
N LYS A 1012 -14.70 -28.20 7.15
CA LYS A 1012 -13.82 -28.68 6.08
C LYS A 1012 -12.35 -28.29 6.28
N THR A 1013 -12.10 -27.25 7.08
CA THR A 1013 -10.75 -26.78 7.41
C THR A 1013 -10.15 -27.56 8.58
N LEU A 1014 -10.98 -28.02 9.52
CA LEU A 1014 -10.65 -28.97 10.58
C LEU A 1014 -10.46 -30.39 10.02
#